data_AF-A0ABD1FHT1-F1
#
_entry.id   AF-A0ABD1FHT1-F1
#
_cell.length_a   1.000
_cell.length_b   1.000
_cell.length_c   1.000
_cell.angle_alpha   90.00
_cell.angle_beta   90.00
_cell.angle_gamma   90.00
#
_symmetry.space_group_name_H-M   'P 1'
#
loop_
_entity.id
_entity.type
_entity.pdbx_description
1 polymer ?
#
loop_
_entity_poly.entity_id
_entity_poly.type
_entity_poly.pdbx_seq_one_letter_code
_entity_poly.pdbx_strand_id
1 'polypeptide(L)'
;MKYSAFLVIALVASTQAGTYTDRFLEQYKKIKDSSNGYFSKEGVPYHSVETLIVEAPDQGHETTSEAYSYYIWLEAMYGAIQGDFSSFNSAWENLEKYAIPTLQEANSVYDPSKPATYAAELDSPSDYPSTIDSSIPVGQDPIASELKSAYGSDNFYSMHWLFDVDNVYGFGNIQGQCEAGPSASGPSLYNNYQRGPEESVWRTIPQPSCDMFKYGGTNGFLDLFTGDSSYAHQYKYTAAPDADARAIQAAFWANQWATEKGVQGSISSTLSKAAKMGDYLRYSLFDKYFKKIGNCYEAADCAAGSGKDSAHYLINWYFAWGGSYNAQYDWSWRIGDGAAHFGYQNPLAAYALANDASLKPKGSTAVEDWTKSLERQLELYEYLQSSVGAFAGGVTNSWKGRYATPDSALLNNTFHGMFYDWEPVYHDPPSNRWYGMQPWSVDRLAQYYYVTGDSKAEALLKKWVSWAISSIKFSGTDFDMPSNLEWTGNPPSVSVSITSYGKDLGTAGATARTLAYYAAKSGDSSAKETAKKLLDGLYENYKDDLGFSAPETREDYSRFNEKVYVPSGWTGTYPNGDVIDSSATFIGIRSWYKQDPNWSKVETYLNGGAAPVFNYHRFWAQADIALAFGAYGMLFNE
;
A
#
# COMPACT_ATOMS: atom_id res chain seq x y z
N MET A 1 51.59 -19.98 45.06
CA MET A 1 50.13 -20.00 44.78
C MET A 1 49.64 -18.56 44.76
N LYS A 2 49.34 -18.00 43.58
CA LYS A 2 48.74 -16.67 43.41
C LYS A 2 47.32 -16.88 42.91
N TYR A 3 46.34 -16.52 43.73
CA TYR A 3 44.93 -16.51 43.34
C TYR A 3 44.67 -15.24 42.51
N SER A 4 44.22 -15.40 41.27
CA SER A 4 43.67 -14.29 40.47
C SER A 4 42.15 -14.36 40.59
N ALA A 5 41.56 -13.32 41.17
CA ALA A 5 40.12 -13.13 41.25
C ALA A 5 39.63 -12.58 39.91
N PHE A 6 38.78 -13.33 39.21
CA PHE A 6 38.00 -12.82 38.08
C PHE A 6 36.84 -11.98 38.64
N LEU A 7 36.88 -10.68 38.39
CA LEU A 7 35.78 -9.77 38.64
C LEU A 7 34.81 -9.88 37.45
N VAL A 8 33.70 -10.60 37.63
CA VAL A 8 32.58 -10.60 36.67
C VAL A 8 31.80 -9.31 36.90
N ILE A 9 31.97 -8.33 36.02
CA ILE A 9 31.09 -7.16 35.96
C ILE A 9 29.85 -7.60 35.18
N ALA A 10 28.79 -7.94 35.91
CA ALA A 10 27.46 -8.02 35.34
C ALA A 10 26.97 -6.59 35.08
N LEU A 11 27.03 -6.15 33.82
CA LEU A 11 26.22 -5.04 33.35
C LEU A 11 24.76 -5.51 33.36
N VAL A 12 24.07 -5.27 34.47
CA VAL A 12 22.62 -5.26 34.47
C VAL A 12 22.22 -3.96 33.80
N ALA A 13 21.99 -4.02 32.48
CA ALA A 13 21.20 -3.01 31.81
C ALA A 13 19.79 -3.12 32.38
N SER A 14 19.43 -2.23 33.29
CA SER A 14 18.06 -2.08 33.77
C SER A 14 17.23 -1.52 32.62
N THR A 15 16.68 -2.38 31.77
CA THR A 15 15.56 -2.03 30.91
C THR A 15 14.39 -1.75 31.83
N GLN A 16 13.95 -0.49 31.88
CA GLN A 16 12.70 -0.14 32.53
C GLN A 16 11.58 -0.64 31.61
N ALA A 17 11.27 -1.93 31.67
CA ALA A 17 10.27 -2.57 30.83
C ALA A 17 8.88 -2.06 31.23
N GLY A 18 8.21 -1.37 30.30
CA GLY A 18 6.82 -0.98 30.41
C GLY A 18 5.91 -2.14 30.01
N THR A 19 4.71 -2.19 30.60
CA THR A 19 3.66 -3.17 30.28
C THR A 19 3.38 -3.22 28.78
N TYR A 20 3.35 -2.08 28.08
CA TYR A 20 3.04 -2.07 26.66
C TYR A 20 4.23 -2.47 25.77
N THR A 21 5.48 -2.18 26.17
CA THR A 21 6.65 -2.71 25.46
C THR A 21 6.76 -4.23 25.60
N ASP A 22 6.33 -4.80 26.73
CA ASP A 22 6.22 -6.26 26.89
C ASP A 22 5.14 -6.85 26.00
N ARG A 23 3.99 -6.18 25.85
CA ARG A 23 2.93 -6.60 24.91
C ARG A 23 3.40 -6.54 23.45
N PHE A 24 4.20 -5.54 23.07
CA PHE A 24 4.88 -5.54 21.77
C PHE A 24 5.75 -6.78 21.60
N LEU A 25 6.62 -7.08 22.56
CA LEU A 25 7.55 -8.21 22.47
C LEU A 25 6.81 -9.56 22.45
N GLU A 26 5.70 -9.68 23.19
CA GLU A 26 4.82 -10.85 23.14
C GLU A 26 4.26 -11.06 21.74
N GLN A 27 3.70 -10.01 21.13
CA GLN A 27 3.11 -10.09 19.80
C GLN A 27 4.18 -10.29 18.72
N TYR A 28 5.30 -9.58 18.81
CA TYR A 28 6.45 -9.78 17.93
C TYR A 28 6.90 -11.24 17.94
N LYS A 29 7.02 -11.85 19.12
CA LYS A 29 7.40 -13.26 19.24
C LYS A 29 6.41 -14.18 18.53
N LYS A 30 5.10 -13.94 18.64
CA LYS A 30 4.09 -14.72 17.91
C LYS A 30 4.20 -14.56 16.40
N ILE A 31 4.41 -13.33 15.92
CA ILE A 31 4.59 -13.05 14.48
C ILE A 31 5.84 -13.76 13.95
N LYS A 32 6.94 -13.76 14.71
CA LYS A 32 8.22 -14.36 14.30
C LYS A 32 8.33 -15.88 14.56
N ASP A 33 7.38 -16.48 15.27
CA ASP A 33 7.37 -17.92 15.49
C ASP A 33 7.01 -18.64 14.19
N SER A 34 7.94 -19.46 13.67
CA SER A 34 7.73 -20.18 12.42
C SER A 34 6.58 -21.18 12.48
N SER A 35 6.15 -21.59 13.69
CA SER A 35 4.97 -22.45 13.86
C SER A 35 3.64 -21.73 13.66
N ASN A 36 3.63 -20.40 13.73
CA ASN A 36 2.43 -19.58 13.55
C ASN A 36 2.17 -19.18 12.09
N GLY A 37 3.09 -19.49 11.17
CA GLY A 37 2.82 -19.42 9.72
C GLY A 37 2.72 -18.04 9.09
N TYR A 38 3.18 -16.95 9.75
CA TYR A 38 3.16 -15.61 9.16
C TYR A 38 4.12 -15.40 7.98
N PHE A 39 5.16 -16.21 7.89
CA PHE A 39 6.19 -16.10 6.86
C PHE A 39 6.33 -17.43 6.12
N SER A 40 6.59 -17.33 4.82
CA SER A 40 7.07 -18.44 4.00
C SER A 40 8.46 -18.91 4.44
N LYS A 41 8.91 -20.05 3.89
CA LYS A 41 10.27 -20.57 4.09
C LYS A 41 11.36 -19.62 3.56
N GLU A 42 11.03 -18.75 2.60
CA GLU A 42 11.91 -17.69 2.08
C GLU A 42 12.02 -16.49 3.03
N GLY A 43 11.24 -16.45 4.12
CA GLY A 43 11.14 -15.32 5.03
C GLY A 43 10.30 -14.16 4.48
N VAL A 44 9.50 -14.40 3.44
CA VAL A 44 8.54 -13.44 2.89
C VAL A 44 7.27 -13.49 3.75
N PRO A 45 6.78 -12.36 4.30
CA PRO A 45 5.53 -12.35 5.05
C PRO A 45 4.37 -12.67 4.10
N TYR A 46 3.41 -13.48 4.52
CA TYR A 46 2.14 -13.61 3.81
C TYR A 46 1.23 -12.41 4.12
N HIS A 47 0.17 -12.22 3.34
CA HIS A 47 -0.89 -11.26 3.65
C HIS A 47 -1.61 -11.66 4.93
N SER A 48 -1.89 -12.95 5.11
CA SER A 48 -2.46 -13.55 6.31
C SER A 48 -2.00 -14.98 6.52
N VAL A 49 -2.08 -15.46 7.77
CA VAL A 49 -1.85 -16.88 8.10
C VAL A 49 -2.90 -17.78 7.43
N GLU A 50 -4.15 -17.33 7.37
CA GLU A 50 -5.20 -18.06 6.68
C GLU A 50 -5.10 -17.85 5.17
N THR A 51 -5.25 -18.93 4.41
CA THR A 51 -5.17 -18.93 2.93
C THR A 51 -6.43 -18.40 2.25
N LEU A 52 -7.62 -18.64 2.83
CA LEU A 52 -8.90 -18.20 2.28
C LEU A 52 -9.26 -16.80 2.75
N ILE A 53 -8.83 -15.82 1.98
CA ILE A 53 -9.17 -14.41 2.16
C ILE A 53 -9.17 -13.68 0.81
N VAL A 54 -10.13 -12.79 0.60
CA VAL A 54 -10.30 -11.99 -0.62
C VAL A 54 -10.71 -10.59 -0.21
N GLU A 55 -9.90 -9.56 -0.50
CA GLU A 55 -10.19 -8.18 -0.07
C GLU A 55 -9.38 -7.09 -0.79
N ALA A 56 -8.14 -7.38 -1.16
CA ALA A 56 -7.30 -6.59 -2.06
C ALA A 56 -6.34 -7.53 -2.81
N PRO A 57 -5.49 -8.31 -2.11
CA PRO A 57 -5.11 -9.64 -2.59
C PRO A 57 -6.36 -10.53 -2.63
N ASP A 58 -6.31 -11.57 -3.46
CA ASP A 58 -7.40 -12.52 -3.63
C ASP A 58 -7.08 -13.92 -3.07
N GLN A 59 -5.94 -14.06 -2.40
CA GLN A 59 -5.53 -15.25 -1.62
C GLN A 59 -4.58 -14.85 -0.47
N GLY A 60 -4.68 -15.51 0.68
CA GLY A 60 -3.99 -15.06 1.91
C GLY A 60 -2.48 -15.31 1.98
N HIS A 61 -1.99 -16.29 1.25
CA HIS A 61 -0.57 -16.55 1.03
C HIS A 61 -0.01 -15.82 -0.19
N GLU A 62 -0.76 -14.90 -0.77
CA GLU A 62 -0.15 -13.79 -1.48
C GLU A 62 0.56 -12.90 -0.47
N THR A 63 1.35 -11.96 -0.97
CA THR A 63 1.83 -10.87 -0.16
C THR A 63 1.77 -9.58 -0.94
N THR A 64 2.05 -8.49 -0.25
CA THR A 64 2.01 -7.16 -0.80
C THR A 64 3.24 -6.36 -0.41
N SER A 65 3.55 -5.31 -1.16
CA SER A 65 4.50 -4.29 -0.70
C SER A 65 4.05 -3.67 0.63
N GLU A 66 2.74 -3.60 0.89
CA GLU A 66 2.18 -3.21 2.19
C GLU A 66 2.67 -4.13 3.31
N ALA A 67 2.49 -5.45 3.19
CA ALA A 67 2.96 -6.42 4.20
C ALA A 67 4.47 -6.29 4.43
N TYR A 68 5.27 -6.10 3.37
CA TYR A 68 6.69 -5.78 3.49
C TYR A 68 6.95 -4.48 4.26
N SER A 69 6.25 -3.41 3.96
CA SER A 69 6.44 -2.13 4.65
C SER A 69 6.10 -2.20 6.15
N TYR A 70 5.09 -3.00 6.53
CA TYR A 70 4.80 -3.33 7.92
C TYR A 70 5.86 -4.23 8.55
N TYR A 71 6.43 -5.17 7.78
CA TYR A 71 7.52 -6.02 8.24
C TYR A 71 8.76 -5.18 8.60
N ILE A 72 9.14 -4.25 7.73
CA ILE A 72 10.22 -3.30 7.98
C ILE A 72 9.95 -2.46 9.23
N TRP A 73 8.72 -1.98 9.41
CA TRP A 73 8.36 -1.17 10.57
C TRP A 73 8.38 -1.95 11.88
N LEU A 74 7.88 -3.18 11.86
CA LEU A 74 7.91 -4.10 13.00
C LEU A 74 9.36 -4.32 13.49
N GLU A 75 10.30 -4.55 12.56
CA GLU A 75 11.70 -4.76 12.91
C GLU A 75 12.41 -3.47 13.37
N ALA A 76 12.01 -2.30 12.83
CA ALA A 76 12.49 -1.02 13.35
C ALA A 76 12.08 -0.80 14.81
N MET A 77 10.82 -1.08 15.17
CA MET A 77 10.31 -0.98 16.54
C MET A 77 10.97 -2.01 17.47
N TYR A 78 11.21 -3.24 16.97
CA TYR A 78 11.96 -4.24 17.72
C TYR A 78 13.37 -3.75 18.07
N GLY A 79 14.08 -3.15 17.11
CA GLY A 79 15.37 -2.52 17.36
C GLY A 79 15.31 -1.35 18.34
N ALA A 80 14.23 -0.57 18.32
CA ALA A 80 14.00 0.50 19.29
C ALA A 80 13.84 -0.01 20.73
N ILE A 81 13.16 -1.14 20.92
CA ILE A 81 12.94 -1.72 22.25
C ILE A 81 14.19 -2.48 22.72
N GLN A 82 14.75 -3.35 21.88
CA GLN A 82 15.84 -4.25 22.28
C GLN A 82 17.24 -3.67 22.12
N GLY A 83 17.40 -2.65 21.26
CA GLY A 83 18.68 -2.05 20.95
C GLY A 83 19.52 -2.78 19.91
N ASP A 84 18.95 -3.75 19.20
CA ASP A 84 19.56 -4.43 18.06
C ASP A 84 18.73 -4.25 16.79
N PHE A 85 19.31 -3.61 15.77
CA PHE A 85 18.69 -3.35 14.48
C PHE A 85 19.13 -4.33 13.38
N SER A 86 19.78 -5.44 13.74
CA SER A 86 20.19 -6.48 12.78
C SER A 86 19.01 -7.01 11.98
N SER A 87 17.86 -7.26 12.62
CA SER A 87 16.65 -7.75 11.97
C SER A 87 16.03 -6.73 11.00
N PHE A 88 16.16 -5.43 11.26
CA PHE A 88 15.75 -4.37 10.33
C PHE A 88 16.56 -4.43 9.02
N ASN A 89 17.88 -4.63 9.11
CA ASN A 89 18.71 -4.82 7.92
C ASN A 89 18.34 -6.10 7.16
N SER A 90 18.16 -7.23 7.87
CA SER A 90 17.77 -8.49 7.24
C SER A 90 16.40 -8.43 6.57
N ALA A 91 15.44 -7.70 7.16
CA ALA A 91 14.13 -7.49 6.55
C ALA A 91 14.25 -6.67 5.26
N TRP A 92 15.11 -5.65 5.22
CA TRP A 92 15.36 -4.86 4.01
C TRP A 92 16.07 -5.67 2.92
N GLU A 93 17.02 -6.55 3.29
CA GLU A 93 17.65 -7.48 2.36
C GLU A 93 16.63 -8.46 1.75
N ASN A 94 15.68 -8.96 2.55
CA ASN A 94 14.59 -9.79 2.06
C ASN A 94 13.67 -9.03 1.09
N LEU A 95 13.31 -7.78 1.43
CA LEU A 95 12.55 -6.87 0.58
C LEU A 95 13.27 -6.65 -0.76
N GLU A 96 14.56 -6.31 -0.78
CA GLU A 96 15.31 -6.13 -2.02
C GLU A 96 15.34 -7.41 -2.87
N LYS A 97 15.44 -8.57 -2.21
CA LYS A 97 15.56 -9.84 -2.90
C LYS A 97 14.26 -10.24 -3.60
N TYR A 98 13.10 -10.00 -2.99
CA TYR A 98 11.83 -10.54 -3.48
C TYR A 98 10.82 -9.48 -3.90
N ALA A 99 10.82 -8.30 -3.28
CA ALA A 99 9.84 -7.25 -3.55
C ALA A 99 10.24 -6.29 -4.68
N ILE A 100 11.54 -6.01 -4.83
CA ILE A 100 12.05 -5.14 -5.91
C ILE A 100 12.36 -5.98 -7.15
N PRO A 101 11.74 -5.71 -8.32
CA PRO A 101 11.97 -6.53 -9.51
C PRO A 101 13.41 -6.48 -10.02
N THR A 102 13.96 -7.64 -10.40
CA THR A 102 15.31 -7.75 -10.98
C THR A 102 15.32 -7.70 -12.52
N LEU A 103 14.28 -8.24 -13.17
CA LEU A 103 14.09 -8.20 -14.62
C LEU A 103 13.57 -6.82 -15.05
N GLN A 104 14.42 -6.00 -15.64
CA GLN A 104 14.19 -4.57 -15.90
C GLN A 104 15.02 -4.01 -17.08
N GLU A 105 15.62 -4.86 -17.92
CA GLU A 105 16.64 -4.54 -18.91
C GLU A 105 16.20 -3.52 -19.97
N ALA A 106 14.93 -3.56 -20.40
CA ALA A 106 14.35 -2.62 -21.36
C ALA A 106 14.28 -1.17 -20.84
N ASN A 107 14.50 -0.93 -19.54
CA ASN A 107 14.63 0.45 -19.04
C ASN A 107 15.80 1.20 -19.69
N SER A 108 16.80 0.48 -20.22
CA SER A 108 17.93 1.07 -20.94
C SER A 108 17.57 1.80 -22.24
N VAL A 109 16.40 1.48 -22.83
CA VAL A 109 15.90 2.07 -24.07
C VAL A 109 14.72 3.01 -23.87
N TYR A 110 14.42 3.35 -22.61
CA TYR A 110 13.36 4.28 -22.24
C TYR A 110 13.61 5.69 -22.81
N ASP A 111 12.60 6.27 -23.46
CA ASP A 111 12.62 7.64 -23.95
C ASP A 111 11.80 8.56 -23.03
N PRO A 112 12.43 9.40 -22.18
CA PRO A 112 11.72 10.31 -21.28
C PRO A 112 10.93 11.40 -22.02
N SER A 113 11.18 11.63 -23.31
CA SER A 113 10.37 12.55 -24.12
C SER A 113 9.06 11.92 -24.62
N LYS A 114 8.94 10.58 -24.50
CA LYS A 114 7.78 9.77 -24.89
C LYS A 114 7.57 8.65 -23.86
N PRO A 115 7.19 9.00 -22.62
CA PRO A 115 7.24 8.07 -21.49
C PRO A 115 6.26 6.91 -21.60
N ALA A 116 5.14 7.08 -22.30
CA ALA A 116 4.14 6.04 -22.57
C ALA A 116 3.26 6.44 -23.77
N THR A 117 2.37 5.54 -24.22
CA THR A 117 1.26 5.89 -25.11
C THR A 117 -0.05 5.83 -24.34
N TYR A 118 -0.93 6.80 -24.58
CA TYR A 118 -2.21 6.92 -23.87
C TYR A 118 -3.15 5.75 -24.18
N ALA A 119 -3.84 5.26 -23.15
CA ALA A 119 -5.05 4.47 -23.26
C ALA A 119 -6.03 4.97 -22.18
N ALA A 120 -7.31 5.06 -22.53
CA ALA A 120 -8.33 5.52 -21.59
C ALA A 120 -8.59 4.48 -20.49
N GLU A 121 -8.85 4.90 -19.26
CA GLU A 121 -9.59 4.04 -18.34
C GLU A 121 -11.07 4.04 -18.72
N LEU A 122 -11.72 2.90 -18.55
CA LEU A 122 -13.13 2.69 -18.87
C LEU A 122 -13.88 2.30 -17.59
N ASP A 123 -15.18 2.53 -17.56
CA ASP A 123 -15.93 2.50 -16.30
C ASP A 123 -16.14 1.06 -15.78
N SER A 124 -16.30 0.07 -16.68
CA SER A 124 -16.58 -1.33 -16.33
C SER A 124 -15.59 -2.31 -16.95
N PRO A 125 -15.31 -3.48 -16.32
CA PRO A 125 -14.53 -4.55 -16.94
C PRO A 125 -15.01 -4.98 -18.32
N SER A 126 -16.30 -4.84 -18.61
CA SER A 126 -16.91 -5.17 -19.91
C SER A 126 -16.43 -4.32 -21.07
N ASP A 127 -15.93 -3.13 -20.78
CA ASP A 127 -15.55 -2.14 -21.79
C ASP A 127 -14.11 -2.37 -22.27
N TYR A 128 -13.34 -3.21 -21.56
CA TYR A 128 -11.98 -3.58 -21.89
C TYR A 128 -11.92 -4.73 -22.92
N PRO A 129 -10.87 -4.81 -23.76
CA PRO A 129 -9.60 -4.06 -23.67
C PRO A 129 -9.68 -2.59 -24.12
N SER A 130 -8.97 -1.70 -23.42
CA SER A 130 -8.89 -0.28 -23.79
C SER A 130 -7.86 -0.06 -24.89
N THR A 131 -8.25 0.60 -25.97
CA THR A 131 -7.38 0.76 -27.16
C THR A 131 -6.35 1.87 -26.96
N ILE A 132 -5.09 1.60 -27.32
CA ILE A 132 -4.03 2.60 -27.33
C ILE A 132 -4.34 3.68 -28.37
N ASP A 133 -4.25 4.96 -27.97
CA ASP A 133 -4.48 6.10 -28.83
C ASP A 133 -3.26 7.04 -28.82
N SER A 134 -2.50 6.98 -29.93
CA SER A 134 -1.30 7.80 -30.14
C SER A 134 -1.60 9.24 -30.57
N SER A 135 -2.86 9.60 -30.80
CA SER A 135 -3.27 10.97 -31.12
C SER A 135 -3.36 11.86 -29.87
N ILE A 136 -3.50 11.26 -28.68
CA ILE A 136 -3.55 11.99 -27.42
C ILE A 136 -2.13 12.33 -26.95
N PRO A 137 -1.82 13.61 -26.69
CA PRO A 137 -0.46 14.01 -26.34
C PRO A 137 -0.11 13.55 -24.92
N VAL A 138 1.12 13.06 -24.75
CA VAL A 138 1.72 12.65 -23.48
C VAL A 138 2.84 13.63 -23.14
N GLY A 139 3.02 13.97 -21.86
CA GLY A 139 4.08 14.88 -21.41
C GLY A 139 5.46 14.24 -21.36
N GLN A 140 6.44 15.02 -20.89
CA GLN A 140 7.80 14.55 -20.67
C GLN A 140 7.99 14.06 -19.23
N ASP A 141 8.78 13.00 -19.06
CA ASP A 141 9.29 12.57 -17.76
C ASP A 141 10.54 13.39 -17.39
N PRO A 142 10.46 14.23 -16.35
CA PRO A 142 11.54 15.16 -16.00
C PRO A 142 12.57 14.58 -15.02
N ILE A 143 12.38 13.35 -14.50
CA ILE A 143 13.23 12.79 -13.43
C ILE A 143 14.04 11.57 -13.87
N ALA A 144 13.73 10.91 -14.99
CA ALA A 144 14.47 9.72 -15.45
C ALA A 144 15.99 9.96 -15.59
N SER A 145 16.39 11.01 -16.32
CA SER A 145 17.81 11.34 -16.53
C SER A 145 18.51 11.74 -15.25
N GLU A 146 17.79 12.37 -14.32
CA GLU A 146 18.30 12.74 -13.00
C GLU A 146 18.58 11.49 -12.16
N LEU A 147 17.62 10.56 -12.08
CA LEU A 147 17.75 9.30 -11.36
C LEU A 147 18.88 8.44 -11.91
N LYS A 148 18.97 8.31 -13.25
CA LYS A 148 20.08 7.61 -13.91
C LYS A 148 21.43 8.22 -13.51
N SER A 149 21.53 9.55 -13.51
CA SER A 149 22.76 10.26 -13.13
C SER A 149 23.12 10.07 -11.66
N ALA A 150 22.12 10.04 -10.78
CA ALA A 150 22.30 9.89 -9.33
C ALA A 150 22.73 8.48 -8.91
N TYR A 151 22.26 7.44 -9.63
CA TYR A 151 22.41 6.04 -9.23
C TYR A 151 23.16 5.15 -10.22
N GLY A 152 23.51 5.66 -11.41
CA GLY A 152 24.24 4.91 -12.44
C GLY A 152 23.47 3.72 -13.02
N SER A 153 22.14 3.72 -12.92
CA SER A 153 21.26 2.63 -13.36
C SER A 153 19.94 3.19 -13.89
N ASP A 154 19.39 2.52 -14.90
CA ASP A 154 18.05 2.80 -15.43
C ASP A 154 16.93 2.08 -14.67
N ASN A 155 17.29 1.14 -13.78
CA ASN A 155 16.34 0.27 -13.08
C ASN A 155 15.67 0.98 -11.91
N PHE A 156 14.37 0.76 -11.78
CA PHE A 156 13.61 1.21 -10.62
C PHE A 156 14.09 0.53 -9.35
N TYR A 157 14.11 1.31 -8.27
CA TYR A 157 14.30 0.82 -6.92
C TYR A 157 13.04 1.10 -6.10
N SER A 158 11.99 0.33 -6.41
CA SER A 158 10.67 0.40 -5.78
C SER A 158 10.07 -1.01 -5.76
N MET A 159 9.20 -1.28 -4.79
CA MET A 159 8.56 -2.57 -4.67
C MET A 159 7.49 -2.74 -5.76
N HIS A 160 7.42 -3.92 -6.38
CA HIS A 160 6.17 -4.34 -6.99
C HIS A 160 5.12 -4.56 -5.89
N TRP A 161 3.85 -4.34 -6.16
CA TRP A 161 2.84 -4.35 -5.11
C TRP A 161 2.29 -5.72 -4.73
N LEU A 162 2.29 -6.73 -5.62
CA LEU A 162 1.62 -8.01 -5.40
C LEU A 162 2.46 -9.23 -5.83
N PHE A 163 2.36 -10.30 -5.05
CA PHE A 163 3.16 -11.50 -5.21
C PHE A 163 2.35 -12.73 -4.82
N ASP A 164 2.48 -13.80 -5.57
CA ASP A 164 2.02 -15.13 -5.20
C ASP A 164 3.19 -15.87 -4.54
N VAL A 165 3.22 -15.92 -3.20
CA VAL A 165 4.39 -16.39 -2.46
C VAL A 165 4.59 -17.89 -2.62
N ASP A 166 3.49 -18.64 -2.59
CA ASP A 166 3.50 -20.10 -2.70
C ASP A 166 3.35 -20.60 -4.14
N ASN A 167 3.26 -19.69 -5.12
CA ASN A 167 3.06 -19.99 -6.53
C ASN A 167 1.76 -20.78 -6.79
N VAL A 168 0.67 -20.46 -6.09
CA VAL A 168 -0.63 -21.11 -6.21
C VAL A 168 -1.25 -20.93 -7.60
N TYR A 169 -1.07 -19.78 -8.24
CA TYR A 169 -1.45 -19.55 -9.63
C TYR A 169 -0.55 -20.31 -10.61
N GLY A 170 0.66 -20.64 -10.18
CA GLY A 170 1.59 -21.49 -10.93
C GLY A 170 2.30 -20.78 -12.08
N PHE A 171 2.27 -19.44 -12.15
CA PHE A 171 2.99 -18.71 -13.18
C PHE A 171 4.50 -18.94 -13.07
N GLY A 172 5.06 -18.86 -11.87
CA GLY A 172 6.49 -19.01 -11.64
C GLY A 172 7.32 -17.81 -12.14
N ASN A 173 6.79 -16.59 -12.03
CA ASN A 173 7.54 -15.35 -12.26
C ASN A 173 8.44 -15.03 -11.08
N ILE A 174 9.31 -15.97 -10.73
CA ILE A 174 10.34 -15.73 -9.73
C ILE A 174 11.34 -14.71 -10.25
N GLN A 175 12.04 -14.03 -9.34
CA GLN A 175 12.98 -12.97 -9.67
C GLN A 175 13.94 -13.35 -10.83
N GLY A 176 13.92 -12.53 -11.88
CA GLY A 176 14.74 -12.71 -13.09
C GLY A 176 14.22 -13.73 -14.10
N GLN A 177 13.04 -14.32 -13.89
CA GLN A 177 12.46 -15.34 -14.77
C GLN A 177 11.02 -15.03 -15.14
N CYS A 178 10.60 -15.57 -16.30
CA CYS A 178 9.24 -15.42 -16.80
C CYS A 178 8.62 -16.79 -17.00
N GLU A 179 7.43 -16.96 -16.44
CA GLU A 179 6.54 -18.10 -16.61
C GLU A 179 7.24 -19.46 -16.39
N ALA A 180 8.11 -19.56 -15.38
CA ALA A 180 8.85 -20.79 -15.07
C ALA A 180 7.92 -21.97 -14.71
N GLY A 181 6.66 -21.68 -14.39
CA GLY A 181 5.57 -22.63 -14.22
C GLY A 181 5.38 -23.12 -12.79
N PRO A 182 4.46 -24.09 -12.60
CA PRO A 182 3.98 -24.46 -11.27
C PRO A 182 5.04 -25.16 -10.41
N SER A 183 6.13 -25.66 -11.01
CA SER A 183 7.25 -26.25 -10.27
C SER A 183 8.25 -25.24 -9.72
N ALA A 184 8.11 -23.94 -10.05
CA ALA A 184 8.96 -22.90 -9.50
C ALA A 184 8.71 -22.75 -7.99
N SER A 185 9.77 -22.47 -7.23
CA SER A 185 9.72 -22.51 -5.76
C SER A 185 9.13 -21.26 -5.08
N GLY A 186 8.56 -20.32 -5.85
CA GLY A 186 8.07 -19.02 -5.37
C GLY A 186 9.19 -18.05 -4.97
N PRO A 187 8.88 -16.80 -4.55
CA PRO A 187 7.65 -16.02 -4.79
C PRO A 187 7.51 -15.60 -6.26
N SER A 188 6.30 -15.62 -6.81
CA SER A 188 5.99 -15.27 -8.21
C SER A 188 5.39 -13.86 -8.32
N LEU A 189 6.00 -12.98 -9.12
CA LEU A 189 5.48 -11.64 -9.42
C LEU A 189 4.30 -11.72 -10.38
N TYR A 190 3.14 -11.25 -9.93
CA TYR A 190 1.92 -11.25 -10.72
C TYR A 190 1.07 -10.01 -10.37
N ASN A 191 0.04 -9.74 -11.16
CA ASN A 191 -0.86 -8.62 -10.95
C ASN A 191 -2.32 -9.07 -11.13
N ASN A 192 -3.28 -8.23 -10.73
CA ASN A 192 -4.71 -8.47 -10.93
C ASN A 192 -5.41 -7.24 -11.55
N TYR A 193 -5.65 -6.16 -10.80
CA TYR A 193 -6.40 -4.96 -11.24
C TYR A 193 -5.82 -4.30 -12.49
N GLN A 194 -6.64 -4.16 -13.53
CA GLN A 194 -6.30 -3.52 -14.81
C GLN A 194 -7.51 -2.86 -15.52
N ARG A 195 -8.75 -3.09 -15.06
CA ARG A 195 -9.97 -2.81 -15.83
C ARG A 195 -10.95 -1.84 -15.18
N GLY A 196 -10.40 -0.75 -14.65
CA GLY A 196 -11.16 0.42 -14.25
C GLY A 196 -11.85 0.29 -12.89
N PRO A 197 -12.62 1.32 -12.49
CA PRO A 197 -13.06 1.50 -11.10
C PRO A 197 -14.09 0.47 -10.62
N GLU A 198 -14.83 -0.18 -11.52
CA GLU A 198 -15.81 -1.22 -11.19
C GLU A 198 -15.20 -2.65 -11.21
N GLU A 199 -13.90 -2.79 -11.47
CA GLU A 199 -13.18 -4.05 -11.31
C GLU A 199 -12.83 -4.28 -9.83
N SER A 200 -13.80 -4.80 -9.08
CA SER A 200 -13.52 -5.28 -7.72
C SER A 200 -12.57 -6.48 -7.73
N VAL A 201 -12.03 -6.83 -6.56
CA VAL A 201 -11.19 -8.02 -6.35
C VAL A 201 -11.83 -9.31 -6.90
N TRP A 202 -13.17 -9.39 -6.90
CA TRP A 202 -13.96 -10.52 -7.38
C TRP A 202 -14.04 -10.63 -8.90
N ARG A 203 -13.68 -9.56 -9.61
CA ARG A 203 -13.86 -9.45 -11.07
C ARG A 203 -12.54 -9.49 -11.83
N THR A 204 -11.41 -9.60 -11.16
CA THR A 204 -10.08 -9.62 -11.79
C THR A 204 -9.80 -10.93 -12.53
N ILE A 205 -8.92 -10.85 -13.54
CA ILE A 205 -8.27 -12.01 -14.18
C ILE A 205 -6.77 -11.92 -13.87
N PRO A 206 -6.28 -12.57 -12.80
CA PRO A 206 -4.87 -12.62 -12.42
C PRO A 206 -3.94 -12.91 -13.60
N GLN A 207 -2.85 -12.16 -13.71
CA GLN A 207 -1.94 -12.17 -14.85
C GLN A 207 -0.47 -12.12 -14.39
N PRO A 208 0.44 -12.79 -15.11
CA PRO A 208 1.87 -12.76 -14.79
C PRO A 208 2.45 -11.35 -15.07
N SER A 209 3.31 -10.85 -14.17
CA SER A 209 3.99 -9.56 -14.37
C SER A 209 4.98 -9.58 -15.54
N CYS A 210 5.59 -10.73 -15.84
CA CYS A 210 6.25 -11.03 -17.11
C CYS A 210 5.43 -12.04 -17.92
N ASP A 211 4.90 -11.62 -19.08
CA ASP A 211 4.01 -12.40 -19.93
C ASP A 211 4.76 -12.80 -21.22
N MET A 212 5.01 -14.11 -21.37
CA MET A 212 5.68 -14.73 -22.51
C MET A 212 4.70 -15.54 -23.37
N PHE A 213 3.40 -15.30 -23.19
CA PHE A 213 2.29 -15.97 -23.89
C PHE A 213 2.27 -17.50 -23.66
N LYS A 214 2.87 -17.97 -22.55
CA LYS A 214 2.85 -19.40 -22.21
C LYS A 214 1.50 -19.84 -21.66
N TYR A 215 0.86 -18.96 -20.90
CA TYR A 215 -0.47 -19.14 -20.33
C TYR A 215 -1.42 -18.04 -20.83
N GLY A 216 -2.71 -18.14 -20.50
CA GLY A 216 -3.71 -17.22 -21.04
C GLY A 216 -4.11 -17.62 -22.46
N GLY A 217 -4.44 -16.63 -23.29
CA GLY A 217 -4.85 -16.82 -24.69
C GLY A 217 -3.69 -16.72 -25.69
N THR A 218 -4.00 -16.44 -26.95
CA THR A 218 -3.01 -16.33 -28.03
C THR A 218 -1.92 -15.29 -27.75
N ASN A 219 -2.27 -14.19 -27.09
CA ASN A 219 -1.37 -13.08 -26.76
C ASN A 219 -1.10 -12.99 -25.25
N GLY A 220 -1.06 -14.15 -24.59
CA GLY A 220 -1.03 -14.21 -23.13
C GLY A 220 -2.30 -13.62 -22.53
N PHE A 221 -2.15 -12.66 -21.63
CA PHE A 221 -3.25 -11.95 -20.99
C PHE A 221 -3.42 -10.51 -21.52
N LEU A 222 -2.54 -10.05 -22.41
CA LEU A 222 -2.42 -8.63 -22.75
C LEU A 222 -3.69 -8.05 -23.40
N ASP A 223 -4.31 -8.82 -24.30
CA ASP A 223 -5.50 -8.42 -25.07
C ASP A 223 -6.81 -8.51 -24.28
N LEU A 224 -6.76 -8.87 -22.99
CA LEU A 224 -7.84 -8.65 -22.03
C LEU A 224 -7.86 -7.20 -21.51
N PHE A 225 -6.72 -6.52 -21.55
CA PHE A 225 -6.51 -5.24 -20.87
C PHE A 225 -6.28 -4.09 -21.86
N THR A 226 -5.41 -4.29 -22.83
CA THR A 226 -5.00 -3.24 -23.77
C THR A 226 -5.26 -3.69 -25.19
N GLY A 227 -5.96 -2.86 -25.98
CA GLY A 227 -6.22 -3.09 -27.39
C GLY A 227 -5.09 -2.52 -28.23
N ASP A 228 -4.39 -3.39 -28.96
CA ASP A 228 -3.34 -3.02 -29.90
C ASP A 228 -3.45 -3.85 -31.20
N SER A 229 -2.84 -3.33 -32.25
CA SER A 229 -2.67 -3.97 -33.56
C SER A 229 -1.77 -5.22 -33.51
N SER A 230 -0.86 -5.30 -32.52
CA SER A 230 0.03 -6.44 -32.30
C SER A 230 0.49 -6.50 -30.85
N TYR A 231 0.86 -7.69 -30.38
CA TYR A 231 1.29 -7.91 -29.00
C TYR A 231 2.71 -8.48 -28.95
N ALA A 232 3.49 -8.05 -27.96
CA ALA A 232 4.85 -8.53 -27.73
C ALA A 232 5.01 -9.06 -26.31
N HIS A 233 5.87 -10.09 -26.17
CA HIS A 233 6.32 -10.55 -24.87
C HIS A 233 6.90 -9.38 -24.07
N GLN A 234 6.45 -9.22 -22.84
CA GLN A 234 6.75 -8.03 -22.06
C GLN A 234 6.70 -8.31 -20.57
N TYR A 235 7.33 -7.43 -19.80
CA TYR A 235 7.14 -7.37 -18.37
C TYR A 235 6.65 -5.98 -17.96
N LYS A 236 5.88 -5.94 -16.87
CA LYS A 236 5.36 -4.71 -16.27
C LYS A 236 5.22 -4.89 -14.77
N TYR A 237 5.52 -3.84 -14.02
CA TYR A 237 5.38 -3.79 -12.58
C TYR A 237 4.65 -2.53 -12.18
N THR A 238 3.89 -2.65 -11.11
CA THR A 238 3.14 -1.54 -10.49
C THR A 238 3.61 -1.44 -9.05
N ALA A 239 3.96 -0.23 -8.61
CA ALA A 239 4.25 0.07 -7.22
C ALA A 239 2.99 0.56 -6.51
N ALA A 240 2.86 0.24 -5.21
CA ALA A 240 1.90 0.87 -4.31
C ALA A 240 2.65 1.95 -3.49
N PRO A 241 2.48 3.24 -3.82
CA PRO A 241 3.31 4.32 -3.26
C PRO A 241 3.15 4.53 -1.76
N ASP A 242 2.00 4.17 -1.17
CA ASP A 242 1.79 4.23 0.28
C ASP A 242 2.72 3.26 1.02
N ALA A 243 3.00 2.08 0.44
CA ALA A 243 3.86 1.06 1.01
C ALA A 243 5.34 1.46 0.97
N ASP A 244 5.83 1.95 -0.17
CA ASP A 244 7.18 2.52 -0.29
C ASP A 244 7.36 3.69 0.70
N ALA A 245 6.36 4.58 0.81
CA ALA A 245 6.36 5.67 1.78
C ALA A 245 6.37 5.17 3.24
N ARG A 246 5.61 4.11 3.56
CA ARG A 246 5.59 3.47 4.90
C ARG A 246 6.94 2.82 5.23
N ALA A 247 7.62 2.21 4.27
CA ALA A 247 8.98 1.68 4.47
C ALA A 247 10.00 2.79 4.76
N ILE A 248 9.87 3.94 4.11
CA ILE A 248 10.70 5.13 4.37
C ILE A 248 10.38 5.73 5.75
N GLN A 249 9.11 5.80 6.13
CA GLN A 249 8.68 6.19 7.48
C GLN A 249 9.28 5.28 8.56
N ALA A 250 9.27 3.96 8.34
CA ALA A 250 9.92 3.01 9.23
C ALA A 250 11.43 3.23 9.32
N ALA A 251 12.09 3.49 8.19
CA ALA A 251 13.52 3.81 8.16
C ALA A 251 13.85 5.13 8.89
N PHE A 252 12.97 6.13 8.84
CA PHE A 252 13.09 7.35 9.63
C PHE A 252 13.10 7.04 11.12
N TRP A 253 12.14 6.26 11.61
CA TRP A 253 12.12 5.89 13.03
C TRP A 253 13.31 5.02 13.43
N ALA A 254 13.70 4.05 12.59
CA ALA A 254 14.91 3.27 12.82
C ALA A 254 16.15 4.17 12.95
N ASN A 255 16.27 5.20 12.10
CA ASN A 255 17.35 6.18 12.17
C ASN A 255 17.34 6.94 13.51
N GLN A 256 16.19 7.46 13.94
CA GLN A 256 16.07 8.19 15.21
C GLN A 256 16.45 7.30 16.40
N TRP A 257 15.82 6.14 16.52
CA TRP A 257 16.03 5.22 17.65
C TRP A 257 17.44 4.61 17.68
N ALA A 258 18.01 4.27 16.52
CA ALA A 258 19.38 3.79 16.46
C ALA A 258 20.39 4.90 16.81
N THR A 259 20.09 6.16 16.47
CA THR A 259 20.89 7.32 16.88
C THR A 259 20.86 7.53 18.39
N GLU A 260 19.67 7.49 19.00
CA GLU A 260 19.49 7.59 20.45
C GLU A 260 20.28 6.52 21.21
N LYS A 261 20.40 5.32 20.62
CA LYS A 261 21.18 4.22 21.19
C LYS A 261 22.66 4.20 20.79
N GLY A 262 23.12 5.13 19.96
CA GLY A 262 24.51 5.21 19.51
C GLY A 262 24.94 4.09 18.54
N VAL A 263 23.98 3.44 17.86
CA VAL A 263 24.24 2.32 16.93
C VAL A 263 23.83 2.62 15.48
N GLN A 264 23.43 3.85 15.15
CA GLN A 264 22.99 4.25 13.80
C GLN A 264 23.91 3.82 12.65
N GLY A 265 25.23 3.80 12.89
CA GLY A 265 26.21 3.33 11.90
C GLY A 265 25.93 1.91 11.37
N SER A 266 25.30 1.04 12.17
CA SER A 266 24.96 -0.34 11.80
C SER A 266 23.84 -0.45 10.76
N ILE A 267 23.03 0.60 10.57
CA ILE A 267 21.91 0.63 9.62
C ILE A 267 22.10 1.64 8.48
N SER A 268 23.24 2.35 8.44
CA SER A 268 23.52 3.43 7.48
C SER A 268 23.39 3.03 6.00
N SER A 269 23.75 1.79 5.65
CA SER A 269 23.59 1.25 4.30
C SER A 269 22.11 1.09 3.93
N THR A 270 21.29 0.62 4.86
CA THR A 270 19.84 0.47 4.71
C THR A 270 19.14 1.82 4.63
N LEU A 271 19.59 2.82 5.39
CA LEU A 271 19.08 4.18 5.27
C LEU A 271 19.37 4.78 3.88
N SER A 272 20.56 4.52 3.33
CA SER A 272 20.89 4.94 1.95
C SER A 272 19.99 4.27 0.90
N LYS A 273 19.54 3.05 1.15
CA LYS A 273 18.58 2.32 0.31
C LYS A 273 17.17 2.89 0.44
N ALA A 274 16.72 3.21 1.65
CA ALA A 274 15.46 3.91 1.90
C ALA A 274 15.43 5.29 1.20
N ALA A 275 16.53 6.05 1.27
CA ALA A 275 16.67 7.31 0.54
C ALA A 275 16.58 7.12 -0.98
N LYS A 276 17.16 6.03 -1.52
CA LYS A 276 17.03 5.67 -2.94
C LYS A 276 15.58 5.32 -3.30
N MET A 277 14.89 4.54 -2.48
CA MET A 277 13.46 4.25 -2.69
C MET A 277 12.63 5.53 -2.73
N GLY A 278 12.88 6.47 -1.81
CA GLY A 278 12.24 7.79 -1.81
C GLY A 278 12.55 8.65 -3.05
N ASP A 279 13.68 8.43 -3.71
CA ASP A 279 13.99 9.12 -4.96
C ASP A 279 13.14 8.61 -6.13
N TYR A 280 13.00 7.28 -6.26
CA TYR A 280 12.14 6.66 -7.28
C TYR A 280 10.65 6.85 -6.97
N LEU A 281 10.26 6.89 -5.69
CA LEU A 281 8.90 7.19 -5.26
C LEU A 281 8.39 8.54 -5.79
N ARG A 282 9.28 9.45 -6.24
CA ARG A 282 8.86 10.70 -6.90
C ARG A 282 8.02 10.47 -8.16
N TYR A 283 8.07 9.30 -8.80
CA TYR A 283 7.13 8.96 -9.88
C TYR A 283 5.66 8.99 -9.43
N SER A 284 5.39 8.77 -8.15
CA SER A 284 4.05 8.93 -7.58
C SER A 284 3.57 10.39 -7.52
N LEU A 285 4.43 11.37 -7.79
CA LEU A 285 4.10 12.80 -7.70
C LEU A 285 3.58 13.38 -9.03
N PHE A 286 3.51 12.57 -10.08
CA PHE A 286 3.18 12.97 -11.45
C PHE A 286 1.90 12.34 -11.95
N ASP A 287 1.20 13.10 -12.80
CA ASP A 287 0.09 12.62 -13.61
C ASP A 287 0.44 11.36 -14.42
N LYS A 288 -0.54 10.48 -14.63
CA LYS A 288 -0.40 9.19 -15.33
C LYS A 288 0.38 9.29 -16.64
N TYR A 289 0.03 10.24 -17.48
CA TYR A 289 0.64 10.45 -18.79
C TYR A 289 1.42 11.76 -18.84
N PHE A 290 1.93 12.21 -17.69
CA PHE A 290 2.65 13.47 -17.53
C PHE A 290 1.89 14.65 -18.14
N LYS A 291 0.55 14.64 -18.12
CA LYS A 291 -0.26 15.79 -18.52
C LYS A 291 -0.05 16.93 -17.52
N LYS A 292 -0.17 18.16 -18.02
CA LYS A 292 -0.09 19.35 -17.17
C LYS A 292 -1.16 19.29 -16.08
N ILE A 293 -0.78 19.62 -14.85
CA ILE A 293 -1.73 19.70 -13.74
C ILE A 293 -2.59 20.95 -13.86
N GLY A 294 -3.90 20.75 -13.64
CA GLY A 294 -4.87 21.82 -13.42
C GLY A 294 -5.78 22.07 -14.62
N ASN A 295 -7.08 21.85 -14.41
CA ASN A 295 -8.13 21.94 -15.44
C ASN A 295 -7.82 21.09 -16.68
N CYS A 296 -7.31 19.88 -16.47
CA CYS A 296 -6.93 18.95 -17.53
C CYS A 296 -8.15 18.20 -18.10
N TYR A 297 -8.87 18.84 -19.01
CA TYR A 297 -9.95 18.26 -19.82
C TYR A 297 -10.20 19.14 -21.07
N GLU A 298 -10.64 18.59 -22.19
CA GLU A 298 -10.77 17.15 -22.50
C GLU A 298 -9.39 16.54 -22.89
N ALA A 299 -9.29 15.22 -23.05
CA ALA A 299 -8.00 14.52 -23.26
C ALA A 299 -7.11 15.10 -24.39
N ALA A 300 -7.71 15.50 -25.50
CA ALA A 300 -7.02 16.09 -26.65
C ALA A 300 -6.57 17.55 -26.38
N ASP A 301 -7.31 18.29 -25.56
CA ASP A 301 -7.05 19.70 -25.24
C ASP A 301 -6.15 19.86 -24.00
N CYS A 302 -6.13 18.86 -23.11
CA CYS A 302 -5.23 18.86 -21.98
C CYS A 302 -3.78 18.78 -22.45
N ALA A 303 -3.03 19.83 -22.17
CA ALA A 303 -1.66 19.98 -22.62
C ALA A 303 -0.74 18.88 -22.05
N ALA A 304 0.16 18.40 -22.90
CA ALA A 304 1.33 17.64 -22.46
C ALA A 304 2.18 18.50 -21.51
N GLY A 305 2.59 17.92 -20.37
CA GLY A 305 3.46 18.59 -19.42
C GLY A 305 4.91 18.69 -19.92
N SER A 306 5.62 19.70 -19.41
CA SER A 306 7.03 19.94 -19.63
C SER A 306 7.72 20.33 -18.31
N GLY A 307 8.92 19.81 -18.08
CA GLY A 307 9.55 19.94 -16.76
C GLY A 307 8.66 19.36 -15.67
N LYS A 308 8.46 20.08 -14.57
CA LYS A 308 7.69 19.61 -13.40
C LYS A 308 6.22 20.07 -13.40
N ASP A 309 5.68 20.62 -14.49
CA ASP A 309 4.28 21.12 -14.48
C ASP A 309 3.21 20.02 -14.60
N SER A 310 3.63 18.77 -14.77
CA SER A 310 2.83 17.55 -14.61
C SER A 310 2.89 16.96 -13.20
N ALA A 311 3.67 17.57 -12.29
CA ALA A 311 3.74 17.12 -10.89
C ALA A 311 2.60 17.73 -10.07
N HIS A 312 1.70 16.88 -9.57
CA HIS A 312 0.71 17.29 -8.57
C HIS A 312 1.29 17.31 -7.14
N TYR A 313 2.47 16.71 -6.93
CA TYR A 313 3.19 16.68 -5.63
C TYR A 313 2.40 15.98 -4.50
N LEU A 314 1.57 15.01 -4.85
CA LEU A 314 0.87 14.14 -3.91
C LEU A 314 1.32 12.71 -4.15
N ILE A 315 1.24 11.84 -3.15
CA ILE A 315 1.44 10.40 -3.35
C ILE A 315 0.16 9.85 -4.01
N ASN A 316 0.24 9.51 -5.30
CA ASN A 316 -0.88 8.97 -6.07
C ASN A 316 -1.15 7.47 -5.77
N TRP A 317 -2.13 6.88 -6.46
CA TRP A 317 -2.50 5.47 -6.23
C TRP A 317 -1.43 4.47 -6.70
N TYR A 318 -0.77 4.78 -7.82
CA TYR A 318 0.31 3.96 -8.35
C TYR A 318 1.25 4.76 -9.25
N PHE A 319 2.45 4.22 -9.41
CA PHE A 319 3.21 4.39 -10.64
C PHE A 319 3.58 3.01 -11.16
N ALA A 320 3.79 2.91 -12.46
CA ALA A 320 4.09 1.65 -13.10
C ALA A 320 5.14 1.84 -14.20
N TRP A 321 5.85 0.76 -14.49
CA TRP A 321 6.85 0.72 -15.55
C TRP A 321 6.86 -0.65 -16.19
N GLY A 322 7.26 -0.71 -17.45
CA GLY A 322 7.33 -1.96 -18.20
C GLY A 322 8.09 -1.81 -19.49
N GLY A 323 8.29 -2.92 -20.18
CA GLY A 323 9.03 -2.94 -21.44
C GLY A 323 8.96 -4.26 -22.16
N SER A 324 9.35 -4.24 -23.43
CA SER A 324 9.49 -5.45 -24.22
C SER A 324 10.52 -6.37 -23.58
N TYR A 325 10.19 -7.66 -23.44
CA TYR A 325 11.17 -8.66 -23.02
C TYR A 325 12.22 -8.90 -24.11
N ASN A 326 11.81 -8.85 -25.38
CA ASN A 326 12.69 -9.08 -26.51
C ASN A 326 13.31 -7.77 -26.99
N ALA A 327 14.64 -7.71 -27.02
CA ALA A 327 15.43 -6.60 -27.56
C ALA A 327 15.09 -6.23 -29.02
N GLN A 328 14.35 -7.07 -29.75
CA GLN A 328 13.86 -6.78 -31.09
C GLN A 328 12.81 -5.66 -31.16
N TYR A 329 12.00 -5.45 -30.11
CA TYR A 329 10.93 -4.43 -30.13
C TYR A 329 11.36 -3.08 -29.52
N ASP A 330 12.44 -3.09 -28.73
CA ASP A 330 13.18 -1.92 -28.21
C ASP A 330 12.30 -0.80 -27.64
N TRP A 331 11.37 -1.13 -26.75
CA TRP A 331 10.53 -0.15 -26.06
C TRP A 331 10.41 -0.42 -24.56
N SER A 332 10.25 0.66 -23.80
CA SER A 332 9.82 0.65 -22.41
C SER A 332 8.99 1.90 -22.12
N TRP A 333 8.23 1.84 -21.03
CA TRP A 333 7.32 2.90 -20.63
C TRP A 333 7.32 3.09 -19.11
N ARG A 334 6.92 4.29 -18.68
CA ARG A 334 6.69 4.68 -17.29
C ARG A 334 5.44 5.55 -17.22
N ILE A 335 4.62 5.34 -16.20
CA ILE A 335 3.45 6.16 -15.90
C ILE A 335 3.40 6.48 -14.41
N GLY A 336 2.91 7.66 -14.07
CA GLY A 336 2.41 7.95 -12.72
C GLY A 336 0.95 7.52 -12.60
N ASP A 337 0.16 8.35 -11.92
CA ASP A 337 -1.29 8.25 -11.84
C ASP A 337 -1.87 9.65 -11.58
N GLY A 338 -3.02 9.94 -12.20
CA GLY A 338 -3.70 11.22 -12.07
C GLY A 338 -4.50 11.35 -10.76
N ALA A 339 -4.80 10.26 -10.08
CA ALA A 339 -5.60 10.23 -8.86
C ALA A 339 -4.75 10.13 -7.59
N ALA A 340 -5.10 10.90 -6.56
CA ALA A 340 -4.45 10.85 -5.26
C ALA A 340 -5.50 10.72 -4.15
N HIS A 341 -5.44 9.58 -3.44
CA HIS A 341 -6.28 9.31 -2.28
C HIS A 341 -5.61 9.86 -1.01
N PHE A 342 -6.35 10.51 -0.11
CA PHE A 342 -5.76 11.07 1.12
C PHE A 342 -5.11 9.96 1.99
N GLY A 343 -5.67 8.75 1.93
CA GLY A 343 -5.18 7.53 2.60
C GLY A 343 -3.72 7.17 2.28
N TYR A 344 -3.20 7.63 1.14
CA TYR A 344 -1.86 7.31 0.66
C TYR A 344 -0.81 8.33 1.10
N GLN A 345 -1.23 9.52 1.57
CA GLN A 345 -0.30 10.58 1.92
C GLN A 345 0.53 10.18 3.14
N ASN A 346 1.78 10.65 3.19
CA ASN A 346 2.72 10.38 4.26
C ASN A 346 3.60 11.60 4.55
N PRO A 347 3.08 12.57 5.34
CA PRO A 347 3.84 13.78 5.68
C PRO A 347 5.14 13.47 6.42
N LEU A 348 5.21 12.40 7.20
CA LEU A 348 6.44 12.01 7.89
C LEU A 348 7.53 11.53 6.92
N ALA A 349 7.17 10.69 5.95
CA ALA A 349 8.12 10.25 4.92
C ALA A 349 8.59 11.42 4.04
N ALA A 350 7.68 12.31 3.62
CA ALA A 350 8.04 13.52 2.88
C ALA A 350 8.98 14.43 3.68
N TYR A 351 8.69 14.63 4.97
CA TYR A 351 9.57 15.37 5.88
C TYR A 351 10.95 14.72 5.99
N ALA A 352 11.02 13.40 6.18
CA ALA A 352 12.27 12.67 6.32
C ALA A 352 13.16 12.81 5.07
N LEU A 353 12.59 12.62 3.88
CA LEU A 353 13.31 12.73 2.61
C LEU A 353 13.77 14.17 2.31
N ALA A 354 13.02 15.16 2.79
CA ALA A 354 13.37 16.58 2.62
C ALA A 354 14.40 17.08 3.66
N ASN A 355 14.41 16.55 4.89
CA ASN A 355 15.10 17.17 6.01
C ASN A 355 16.12 16.28 6.74
N ASP A 356 15.96 14.95 6.73
CA ASP A 356 16.89 14.05 7.44
C ASP A 356 18.11 13.74 6.55
N ALA A 357 19.30 14.09 7.04
CA ALA A 357 20.54 13.93 6.30
C ALA A 357 20.86 12.46 5.96
N SER A 358 20.40 11.50 6.76
CA SER A 358 20.63 10.06 6.52
C SER A 358 19.64 9.46 5.52
N LEU A 359 18.52 10.16 5.26
CA LEU A 359 17.49 9.76 4.30
C LEU A 359 17.40 10.67 3.08
N LYS A 360 18.32 11.63 2.96
CA LYS A 360 18.38 12.57 1.84
C LYS A 360 18.61 11.83 0.50
N PRO A 361 17.69 11.90 -0.46
CA PRO A 361 17.87 11.30 -1.79
C PRO A 361 19.04 11.94 -2.57
N LYS A 362 19.55 11.25 -3.59
CA LYS A 362 20.72 11.70 -4.36
C LYS A 362 20.35 12.56 -5.57
N GLY A 363 19.13 12.44 -6.07
CA GLY A 363 18.60 13.24 -7.16
C GLY A 363 18.77 14.73 -6.86
N SER A 364 19.25 15.48 -7.85
CA SER A 364 19.59 16.90 -7.70
C SER A 364 18.39 17.78 -7.36
N THR A 365 17.16 17.35 -7.70
CA THR A 365 15.91 18.08 -7.40
C THR A 365 15.03 17.37 -6.37
N ALA A 366 15.42 16.18 -5.92
CA ALA A 366 14.57 15.32 -5.10
C ALA A 366 14.15 15.96 -3.76
N VAL A 367 15.06 16.67 -3.09
CA VAL A 367 14.76 17.35 -1.82
C VAL A 367 13.76 18.50 -2.02
N GLU A 368 13.88 19.24 -3.12
CA GLU A 368 12.91 20.29 -3.45
C GLU A 368 11.54 19.68 -3.74
N ASP A 369 11.49 18.57 -4.49
CA ASP A 369 10.23 17.88 -4.80
C ASP A 369 9.55 17.34 -3.54
N TRP A 370 10.31 16.75 -2.60
CA TRP A 370 9.75 16.26 -1.32
C TRP A 370 9.35 17.39 -0.37
N THR A 371 10.02 18.54 -0.43
CA THR A 371 9.62 19.74 0.31
C THR A 371 8.27 20.25 -0.19
N LYS A 372 8.11 20.38 -1.52
CA LYS A 372 6.82 20.74 -2.14
C LYS A 372 5.73 19.70 -1.87
N SER A 373 6.10 18.42 -1.89
CA SER A 373 5.17 17.32 -1.58
C SER A 373 4.66 17.39 -0.15
N LEU A 374 5.51 17.68 0.84
CA LEU A 374 5.07 17.86 2.22
C LEU A 374 4.04 19.00 2.35
N GLU A 375 4.34 20.17 1.77
CA GLU A 375 3.43 21.32 1.77
C GLU A 375 2.09 20.97 1.11
N ARG A 376 2.14 20.36 -0.07
CA ARG A 376 0.97 19.98 -0.85
C ARG A 376 0.12 18.92 -0.17
N GLN A 377 0.73 17.96 0.51
CA GLN A 377 0.00 16.96 1.30
C GLN A 377 -0.79 17.62 2.43
N LEU A 378 -0.19 18.57 3.17
CA LEU A 378 -0.91 19.29 4.24
C LEU A 378 -2.07 20.16 3.69
N GLU A 379 -1.89 20.76 2.51
CA GLU A 379 -2.99 21.42 1.79
C GLU A 379 -4.11 20.45 1.41
N LEU A 380 -3.78 19.22 0.98
CA LEU A 380 -4.79 18.21 0.65
C LEU A 380 -5.61 17.81 1.87
N TYR A 381 -4.97 17.54 3.02
CA TYR A 381 -5.68 17.25 4.26
C TYR A 381 -6.64 18.37 4.63
N GLU A 382 -6.20 19.62 4.56
CA GLU A 382 -7.05 20.79 4.83
C GLU A 382 -8.24 20.87 3.86
N TYR A 383 -7.99 20.69 2.57
CA TYR A 383 -9.01 20.71 1.52
C TYR A 383 -10.09 19.65 1.71
N LEU A 384 -9.70 18.44 2.14
CA LEU A 384 -10.59 17.28 2.28
C LEU A 384 -11.24 17.18 3.66
N GLN A 385 -10.86 18.01 4.64
CA GLN A 385 -11.36 17.86 6.00
C GLN A 385 -12.83 18.27 6.12
N SER A 386 -13.69 17.31 6.43
CA SER A 386 -15.12 17.53 6.67
C SER A 386 -15.37 18.48 7.84
N SER A 387 -16.59 19.02 7.92
CA SER A 387 -17.03 19.88 9.02
C SER A 387 -16.90 19.24 10.40
N VAL A 388 -17.01 17.91 10.50
CA VAL A 388 -16.88 17.15 11.75
C VAL A 388 -15.45 16.71 12.05
N GLY A 389 -14.59 16.51 11.05
CA GLY A 389 -13.15 16.25 11.24
C GLY A 389 -12.55 15.11 10.43
N ALA A 390 -13.36 14.17 9.93
CA ALA A 390 -12.90 13.11 9.03
C ALA A 390 -12.45 13.67 7.68
N PHE A 391 -11.56 12.96 6.98
CA PHE A 391 -11.02 13.37 5.69
C PHE A 391 -11.71 12.65 4.52
N ALA A 392 -12.19 13.42 3.54
CA ALA A 392 -12.80 12.88 2.33
C ALA A 392 -11.78 12.24 1.37
N GLY A 393 -12.25 11.66 0.26
CA GLY A 393 -11.47 10.70 -0.55
C GLY A 393 -10.16 11.26 -1.12
N GLY A 394 -10.25 12.18 -2.07
CA GLY A 394 -9.06 12.64 -2.76
C GLY A 394 -9.34 13.60 -3.91
N VAL A 395 -8.40 13.64 -4.84
CA VAL A 395 -8.48 14.46 -6.05
C VAL A 395 -7.97 13.70 -7.26
N THR A 396 -8.40 14.10 -8.46
CA THR A 396 -7.88 13.56 -9.73
C THR A 396 -7.61 14.65 -10.76
N ASN A 397 -6.49 14.52 -11.48
CA ASN A 397 -6.20 15.30 -12.69
C ASN A 397 -6.81 14.66 -13.95
N SER A 398 -7.18 13.37 -13.89
CA SER A 398 -7.78 12.61 -14.98
C SER A 398 -9.17 12.16 -14.57
N TRP A 399 -10.17 13.03 -14.78
CA TRP A 399 -11.55 12.68 -14.46
C TRP A 399 -11.98 11.42 -15.24
N LYS A 400 -12.51 10.43 -14.50
CA LYS A 400 -12.81 9.08 -14.97
C LYS A 400 -11.64 8.34 -15.63
N GLY A 401 -10.41 8.71 -15.30
CA GLY A 401 -9.18 8.12 -15.84
C GLY A 401 -8.99 8.31 -17.36
N ARG A 402 -9.71 9.27 -17.95
CA ARG A 402 -9.64 9.59 -19.38
C ARG A 402 -9.71 11.08 -19.69
N TYR A 403 -9.33 11.92 -18.73
CA TYR A 403 -9.40 13.39 -18.84
C TYR A 403 -10.76 13.88 -19.37
N ALA A 404 -11.84 13.25 -18.92
CA ALA A 404 -13.19 13.61 -19.33
C ALA A 404 -13.58 14.98 -18.77
N THR A 405 -14.57 15.62 -19.37
CA THR A 405 -15.18 16.82 -18.77
C THR A 405 -15.81 16.45 -17.41
N PRO A 406 -15.40 17.10 -16.29
CA PRO A 406 -15.95 16.84 -14.98
C PRO A 406 -17.34 17.47 -14.81
N ASP A 407 -18.10 16.97 -13.84
CA ASP A 407 -19.38 17.57 -13.47
C ASP A 407 -19.18 19.03 -13.06
N SER A 408 -20.06 19.93 -13.49
CA SER A 408 -19.90 21.37 -13.27
C SER A 408 -19.77 21.77 -11.80
N ALA A 409 -20.32 20.97 -10.89
CA ALA A 409 -20.21 21.19 -9.45
C ALA A 409 -18.78 21.02 -8.91
N LEU A 410 -17.94 20.21 -9.57
CA LEU A 410 -16.54 19.96 -9.20
C LEU A 410 -15.62 21.09 -9.65
N LEU A 411 -16.05 21.92 -10.62
CA LEU A 411 -15.29 23.07 -11.10
C LEU A 411 -15.31 24.26 -10.14
N ASN A 412 -16.27 24.30 -9.21
CA ASN A 412 -16.46 25.44 -8.29
C ASN A 412 -15.34 25.55 -7.25
N ASN A 413 -14.74 24.42 -6.89
CA ASN A 413 -13.65 24.36 -5.93
C ASN A 413 -12.73 23.21 -6.31
N THR A 414 -11.61 23.54 -6.93
CA THR A 414 -10.59 22.58 -7.37
C THR A 414 -9.36 22.68 -6.50
N PHE A 415 -8.69 21.57 -6.28
CA PHE A 415 -7.39 21.54 -5.59
C PHE A 415 -6.26 21.72 -6.59
N HIS A 416 -5.69 22.92 -6.69
CA HIS A 416 -4.68 23.25 -7.73
C HIS A 416 -5.14 22.90 -9.16
N GLY A 417 -6.45 23.00 -9.40
CA GLY A 417 -7.09 22.64 -10.68
C GLY A 417 -7.39 21.15 -10.86
N MET A 418 -7.06 20.28 -9.90
CA MET A 418 -7.54 18.89 -9.85
C MET A 418 -8.95 18.83 -9.27
N PHE A 419 -9.73 17.85 -9.72
CA PHE A 419 -11.13 17.68 -9.33
C PHE A 419 -11.25 16.84 -8.07
N TYR A 420 -12.14 17.22 -7.17
CA TYR A 420 -12.48 16.39 -6.03
C TYR A 420 -13.06 15.05 -6.50
N ASP A 421 -12.59 13.97 -5.87
CA ASP A 421 -13.13 12.64 -6.03
C ASP A 421 -13.38 12.05 -4.63
N TRP A 422 -14.60 11.62 -4.38
CA TRP A 422 -14.98 11.08 -3.08
C TRP A 422 -14.58 9.60 -2.94
N GLU A 423 -14.37 8.93 -4.06
CA GLU A 423 -14.01 7.51 -4.18
C GLU A 423 -12.85 7.29 -5.18
N PRO A 424 -11.69 7.94 -5.02
CA PRO A 424 -10.57 7.80 -5.96
C PRO A 424 -10.27 6.34 -6.34
N VAL A 425 -10.16 6.10 -7.65
CA VAL A 425 -9.68 4.87 -8.31
C VAL A 425 -10.64 3.68 -8.33
N TYR A 426 -11.30 3.31 -7.23
CA TYR A 426 -12.16 2.12 -7.19
C TYR A 426 -13.49 2.40 -6.50
N HIS A 427 -14.56 1.88 -7.12
CA HIS A 427 -15.96 2.17 -6.78
C HIS A 427 -16.72 0.91 -6.29
N ASP A 428 -16.14 -0.29 -6.42
CA ASP A 428 -16.71 -1.55 -5.90
C ASP A 428 -15.77 -2.26 -4.91
N PRO A 429 -15.85 -1.93 -3.60
CA PRO A 429 -16.62 -0.82 -3.02
C PRO A 429 -15.93 0.54 -3.18
N PRO A 430 -16.61 1.68 -2.93
CA PRO A 430 -16.01 3.00 -2.99
C PRO A 430 -14.79 3.14 -2.09
N SER A 431 -13.71 3.73 -2.60
CA SER A 431 -12.40 3.66 -1.95
C SER A 431 -12.30 4.27 -0.57
N ASN A 432 -12.97 5.40 -0.37
CA ASN A 432 -13.01 6.06 0.92
C ASN A 432 -14.20 5.64 1.81
N ARG A 433 -14.88 4.55 1.45
CA ARG A 433 -15.89 3.94 2.33
C ARG A 433 -15.25 3.33 3.56
N TRP A 434 -14.05 2.76 3.43
CA TRP A 434 -13.40 2.05 4.51
C TRP A 434 -12.79 2.99 5.54
N TYR A 435 -13.19 2.87 6.81
CA TYR A 435 -12.68 3.69 7.91
C TYR A 435 -11.16 3.58 8.07
N GLY A 436 -10.52 2.45 7.73
CA GLY A 436 -9.08 2.23 7.91
C GLY A 436 -8.19 3.22 7.18
N MET A 437 -8.66 3.83 6.08
CA MET A 437 -7.96 4.93 5.42
C MET A 437 -7.73 6.14 6.36
N GLN A 438 -8.63 6.36 7.32
CA GLN A 438 -8.54 7.45 8.28
C GLN A 438 -7.33 7.27 9.20
N PRO A 439 -7.25 6.26 10.09
CA PRO A 439 -6.12 6.17 11.00
C PRO A 439 -4.81 5.79 10.31
N TRP A 440 -4.79 5.08 9.17
CA TRP A 440 -3.53 4.82 8.46
C TRP A 440 -2.83 6.10 8.02
N SER A 441 -3.58 7.03 7.45
CA SER A 441 -3.02 8.29 6.95
C SER A 441 -2.83 9.31 8.07
N VAL A 442 -3.79 9.42 8.98
CA VAL A 442 -3.74 10.39 10.08
C VAL A 442 -2.70 10.02 11.15
N ASP A 443 -2.35 8.73 11.30
CA ASP A 443 -1.19 8.30 12.10
C ASP A 443 0.11 8.93 11.59
N ARG A 444 0.31 8.97 10.27
CA ARG A 444 1.49 9.58 9.64
C ARG A 444 1.52 11.10 9.88
N LEU A 445 0.35 11.74 9.82
CA LEU A 445 0.20 13.17 10.17
C LEU A 445 0.49 13.42 11.66
N ALA A 446 0.01 12.54 12.55
CA ALA A 446 0.25 12.63 13.99
C ALA A 446 1.73 12.45 14.34
N GLN A 447 2.42 11.53 13.68
CA GLN A 447 3.87 11.33 13.82
C GLN A 447 4.65 12.53 13.30
N TYR A 448 4.26 13.10 12.15
CA TYR A 448 4.84 14.35 11.65
C TYR A 448 4.66 15.50 12.65
N TYR A 449 3.46 15.69 13.19
CA TYR A 449 3.20 16.67 14.25
C TYR A 449 4.04 16.42 15.50
N TYR A 450 4.15 15.16 15.93
CA TYR A 450 4.98 14.80 17.08
C TYR A 450 6.44 15.23 16.89
N VAL A 451 7.02 14.90 15.74
CA VAL A 451 8.41 15.23 15.40
C VAL A 451 8.63 16.74 15.30
N THR A 452 7.74 17.45 14.60
CA THR A 452 7.99 18.84 14.18
C THR A 452 7.32 19.91 15.03
N GLY A 453 6.18 19.58 15.65
CA GLY A 453 5.28 20.57 16.25
C GLY A 453 4.58 21.47 15.23
N ASP A 454 4.44 21.02 13.97
CA ASP A 454 3.79 21.81 12.92
C ASP A 454 2.35 22.19 13.31
N SER A 455 2.07 23.50 13.30
CA SER A 455 0.79 24.05 13.75
C SER A 455 -0.39 23.73 12.83
N LYS A 456 -0.13 23.50 11.53
CA LYS A 456 -1.18 23.13 10.57
C LYS A 456 -1.58 21.68 10.81
N ALA A 457 -0.61 20.78 10.96
CA ALA A 457 -0.84 19.40 11.36
C ALA A 457 -1.59 19.32 12.71
N GLU A 458 -1.21 20.13 13.70
CA GLU A 458 -1.93 20.21 14.99
C GLU A 458 -3.42 20.54 14.81
N ALA A 459 -3.72 21.59 14.04
CA ALA A 459 -5.10 22.03 13.83
C ALA A 459 -5.96 20.96 13.13
N LEU A 460 -5.39 20.31 12.10
CA LEU A 460 -6.03 19.22 11.38
C LEU A 460 -6.28 18.02 12.30
N LEU A 461 -5.26 17.61 13.06
CA LEU A 461 -5.35 16.50 14.00
C LEU A 461 -6.37 16.75 15.09
N LYS A 462 -6.37 17.94 15.71
CA LYS A 462 -7.30 18.28 16.79
C LYS A 462 -8.76 18.01 16.41
N LYS A 463 -9.15 18.39 15.19
CA LYS A 463 -10.51 18.16 14.69
C LYS A 463 -10.79 16.68 14.42
N TRP A 464 -9.86 15.98 13.79
CA TRP A 464 -9.98 14.55 13.52
C TRP A 464 -10.04 13.73 14.82
N VAL A 465 -9.18 14.02 15.80
CA VAL A 465 -9.11 13.36 17.11
C VAL A 465 -10.43 13.51 17.86
N SER A 466 -11.01 14.71 17.86
CA SER A 466 -12.33 14.94 18.46
C SER A 466 -13.43 14.09 17.81
N TRP A 467 -13.44 14.01 16.48
CA TRP A 467 -14.36 13.13 15.74
C TRP A 467 -14.12 11.65 16.02
N ALA A 468 -12.86 11.18 15.96
CA ALA A 468 -12.51 9.78 16.15
C ALA A 468 -12.91 9.30 17.55
N ILE A 469 -12.56 10.04 18.60
CA ILE A 469 -12.91 9.70 19.99
C ILE A 469 -14.43 9.62 20.17
N SER A 470 -15.18 10.59 19.64
CA SER A 470 -16.65 10.60 19.75
C SER A 470 -17.34 9.53 18.90
N SER A 471 -16.63 8.97 17.91
CA SER A 471 -17.17 7.96 17.02
C SER A 471 -17.01 6.54 17.54
N ILE A 472 -16.05 6.27 18.43
CA ILE A 472 -15.79 4.95 19.01
C ILE A 472 -16.86 4.63 20.07
N LYS A 473 -17.41 3.42 20.02
CA LYS A 473 -18.38 2.94 21.02
C LYS A 473 -17.70 1.98 21.98
N PHE A 474 -17.65 2.30 23.26
CA PHE A 474 -17.09 1.41 24.28
C PHE A 474 -18.19 0.71 25.09
N SER A 475 -17.99 -0.59 25.35
CA SER A 475 -18.84 -1.44 26.18
C SER A 475 -17.97 -2.13 27.23
N GLY A 476 -17.76 -1.47 28.36
CA GLY A 476 -16.76 -1.92 29.35
C GLY A 476 -15.34 -1.78 28.79
N THR A 477 -14.62 -2.90 28.69
CA THR A 477 -13.28 -3.00 28.07
C THR A 477 -13.36 -3.33 26.59
N ASP A 478 -14.53 -3.73 26.08
CA ASP A 478 -14.76 -3.97 24.65
C ASP A 478 -15.10 -2.65 23.90
N PHE A 479 -14.96 -2.66 22.58
CA PHE A 479 -15.18 -1.50 21.71
C PHE A 479 -15.70 -1.88 20.32
N ASP A 480 -16.55 -1.04 19.71
CA ASP A 480 -16.87 -1.08 18.29
C ASP A 480 -16.27 0.13 17.58
N MET A 481 -15.51 -0.13 16.52
CA MET A 481 -14.94 0.90 15.65
C MET A 481 -15.90 1.25 14.51
N PRO A 482 -15.91 2.49 14.01
CA PRO A 482 -16.48 2.78 12.69
C PRO A 482 -15.86 1.82 11.65
N SER A 483 -16.69 1.30 10.75
CA SER A 483 -16.24 0.38 9.69
C SER A 483 -16.47 1.00 8.31
N ASN A 484 -17.72 1.29 7.96
CA ASN A 484 -18.06 1.97 6.71
C ASN A 484 -18.46 3.42 6.94
N LEU A 485 -18.00 4.27 6.04
CA LEU A 485 -18.26 5.70 5.94
C LEU A 485 -19.02 5.98 4.64
N GLU A 486 -19.95 6.93 4.68
CA GLU A 486 -20.65 7.45 3.50
C GLU A 486 -20.39 8.94 3.39
N TRP A 487 -20.12 9.40 2.16
CA TRP A 487 -19.73 10.79 1.88
C TRP A 487 -20.77 11.50 1.02
N THR A 488 -21.01 12.78 1.32
CA THR A 488 -21.88 13.64 0.51
C THR A 488 -21.32 15.06 0.43
N GLY A 489 -21.70 15.79 -0.62
CA GLY A 489 -21.24 17.15 -0.87
C GLY A 489 -19.83 17.22 -1.47
N ASN A 490 -19.39 18.44 -1.80
CA ASN A 490 -18.07 18.73 -2.36
C ASN A 490 -17.32 19.70 -1.43
N PRO A 491 -15.98 19.73 -1.42
CA PRO A 491 -15.21 20.70 -0.66
C PRO A 491 -15.63 22.14 -0.96
N PRO A 492 -15.72 23.03 0.05
CA PRO A 492 -15.35 22.80 1.45
C PRO A 492 -16.51 22.23 2.31
N SER A 493 -17.62 21.81 1.68
CA SER A 493 -18.85 21.37 2.35
C SER A 493 -19.07 19.85 2.28
N VAL A 494 -18.00 19.06 2.41
CA VAL A 494 -18.10 17.60 2.50
C VAL A 494 -18.63 17.17 3.87
N SER A 495 -19.51 16.18 3.86
CA SER A 495 -20.11 15.58 5.05
C SER A 495 -19.88 14.07 5.06
N VAL A 496 -19.69 13.52 6.25
CA VAL A 496 -19.49 12.08 6.47
C VAL A 496 -20.59 11.54 7.39
N SER A 497 -21.00 10.30 7.17
CA SER A 497 -21.78 9.51 8.12
C SER A 497 -21.17 8.13 8.32
N ILE A 498 -21.22 7.62 9.55
CA ILE A 498 -20.79 6.26 9.86
C ILE A 498 -21.99 5.34 9.63
N THR A 499 -21.88 4.44 8.65
CA THR A 499 -22.98 3.56 8.23
C THR A 499 -22.89 2.16 8.84
N SER A 500 -21.71 1.74 9.30
CA SER A 500 -21.54 0.49 10.04
C SER A 500 -20.44 0.59 11.09
N TYR A 501 -20.49 -0.37 12.03
CA TYR A 501 -19.53 -0.55 13.09
C TYR A 501 -19.02 -2.00 13.05
N GLY A 502 -17.79 -2.23 13.48
CA GLY A 502 -17.18 -3.55 13.49
C GLY A 502 -15.95 -3.65 14.39
N LYS A 503 -15.27 -4.80 14.30
CA LYS A 503 -14.09 -5.17 15.09
C LYS A 503 -12.84 -5.32 14.22
N ASP A 504 -12.58 -4.35 13.35
CA ASP A 504 -11.31 -4.31 12.63
C ASP A 504 -10.19 -3.92 13.62
N LEU A 505 -9.46 -4.94 14.09
CA LEU A 505 -8.48 -4.80 15.16
C LEU A 505 -7.20 -4.06 14.71
N GLY A 506 -6.80 -4.24 13.44
CA GLY A 506 -5.66 -3.51 12.88
C GLY A 506 -5.96 -2.01 12.82
N THR A 507 -7.15 -1.66 12.34
CA THR A 507 -7.65 -0.29 12.32
C THR A 507 -7.80 0.31 13.73
N ALA A 508 -8.24 -0.49 14.72
CA ALA A 508 -8.25 -0.06 16.12
C ALA A 508 -6.84 0.24 16.65
N GLY A 509 -5.85 -0.59 16.31
CA GLY A 509 -4.43 -0.36 16.63
C GLY A 509 -3.89 0.93 16.01
N ALA A 510 -4.16 1.17 14.73
CA ALA A 510 -3.78 2.40 14.04
C ALA A 510 -4.43 3.65 14.65
N THR A 511 -5.73 3.58 15.01
CA THR A 511 -6.41 4.68 15.72
C THR A 511 -5.77 4.94 17.08
N ALA A 512 -5.48 3.89 17.87
CA ALA A 512 -4.82 4.04 19.16
C ALA A 512 -3.42 4.68 19.02
N ARG A 513 -2.64 4.26 18.02
CA ARG A 513 -1.32 4.84 17.75
C ARG A 513 -1.39 6.31 17.32
N THR A 514 -2.35 6.65 16.46
CA THR A 514 -2.62 8.04 16.05
C THR A 514 -2.89 8.93 17.27
N LEU A 515 -3.80 8.47 18.14
CA LEU A 515 -4.17 9.17 19.37
C LEU A 515 -2.98 9.29 20.33
N ALA A 516 -2.15 8.25 20.44
CA ALA A 516 -0.96 8.26 21.28
C ALA A 516 0.08 9.30 20.83
N TYR A 517 0.44 9.34 19.54
CA TYR A 517 1.38 10.34 19.02
C TYR A 517 0.84 11.77 19.16
N TYR A 518 -0.43 11.99 18.85
CA TYR A 518 -1.07 13.29 19.05
C TYR A 518 -1.04 13.71 20.52
N ALA A 519 -1.43 12.82 21.44
CA ALA A 519 -1.45 13.10 22.87
C ALA A 519 -0.06 13.36 23.45
N ALA A 520 0.95 12.61 23.01
CA ALA A 520 2.34 12.79 23.46
C ALA A 520 2.89 14.18 23.11
N LYS A 521 2.46 14.76 21.99
CA LYS A 521 2.88 16.10 21.58
C LYS A 521 2.02 17.22 22.15
N SER A 522 0.70 17.05 22.14
CA SER A 522 -0.27 18.09 22.54
C SER A 522 -0.54 18.14 24.04
N GLY A 523 -0.29 17.05 24.76
CA GLY A 523 -0.71 16.88 26.16
C GLY A 523 -2.21 16.56 26.33
N ASP A 524 -2.92 16.19 25.26
CA ASP A 524 -4.35 15.85 25.33
C ASP A 524 -4.60 14.54 26.10
N SER A 525 -5.15 14.67 27.31
CA SER A 525 -5.41 13.54 28.19
C SER A 525 -6.52 12.63 27.68
N SER A 526 -7.54 13.18 26.99
CA SER A 526 -8.64 12.39 26.45
C SER A 526 -8.15 11.47 25.33
N ALA A 527 -7.26 11.97 24.46
CA ALA A 527 -6.63 11.16 23.42
C ALA A 527 -5.74 10.07 24.03
N LYS A 528 -4.90 10.39 25.03
CA LYS A 528 -4.07 9.40 25.73
C LYS A 528 -4.93 8.29 26.35
N GLU A 529 -5.97 8.67 27.11
CA GLU A 529 -6.85 7.71 27.80
C GLU A 529 -7.62 6.83 26.82
N THR A 530 -8.09 7.40 25.71
CA THR A 530 -8.81 6.63 24.67
C THR A 530 -7.86 5.66 23.96
N ALA A 531 -6.64 6.09 23.63
CA ALA A 531 -5.60 5.21 23.08
C ALA A 531 -5.34 4.03 24.01
N LYS A 532 -5.10 4.31 25.30
CA LYS A 532 -4.88 3.30 26.32
C LYS A 532 -6.04 2.30 26.40
N LYS A 533 -7.28 2.82 26.41
CA LYS A 533 -8.49 2.00 26.51
C LYS A 533 -8.67 1.07 25.31
N LEU A 534 -8.38 1.53 24.10
CA LEU A 534 -8.38 0.67 22.90
C LEU A 534 -7.33 -0.43 23.01
N LEU A 535 -6.10 -0.10 23.42
CA LEU A 535 -5.01 -1.07 23.56
C LEU A 535 -5.29 -2.11 24.66
N ASP A 536 -5.86 -1.68 25.79
CA ASP A 536 -6.28 -2.62 26.84
C ASP A 536 -7.42 -3.51 26.36
N GLY A 537 -8.42 -2.94 25.66
CA GLY A 537 -9.51 -3.70 25.06
C GLY A 537 -9.05 -4.73 24.02
N LEU A 538 -8.08 -4.36 23.17
CA LEU A 538 -7.41 -5.28 22.24
C LEU A 538 -6.76 -6.44 22.99
N TYR A 539 -5.98 -6.12 24.01
CA TYR A 539 -5.23 -7.11 24.77
C TYR A 539 -6.11 -8.08 25.56
N GLU A 540 -7.16 -7.57 26.20
CA GLU A 540 -8.02 -8.34 27.10
C GLU A 540 -9.03 -9.22 26.37
N ASN A 541 -9.54 -8.76 25.22
CA ASN A 541 -10.70 -9.40 24.58
C ASN A 541 -10.37 -10.19 23.31
N TYR A 542 -9.27 -9.89 22.63
CA TYR A 542 -9.02 -10.38 21.26
C TYR A 542 -7.73 -11.17 21.08
N LYS A 543 -6.95 -11.38 22.14
CA LYS A 543 -5.72 -12.16 22.07
C LYS A 543 -6.03 -13.66 21.93
N ASP A 544 -5.37 -14.34 21.01
CA ASP A 544 -5.42 -15.80 20.85
C ASP A 544 -4.01 -16.41 20.70
N ASP A 545 -3.89 -17.66 20.24
CA ASP A 545 -2.61 -18.35 20.11
C ASP A 545 -1.72 -17.80 18.99
N LEU A 546 -2.30 -17.26 17.92
CA LEU A 546 -1.58 -16.75 16.75
C LEU A 546 -1.32 -15.25 16.83
N GLY A 547 -2.11 -14.50 17.60
CA GLY A 547 -1.97 -13.06 17.75
C GLY A 547 -3.21 -12.44 18.34
N PHE A 548 -3.88 -11.62 17.53
CA PHE A 548 -5.14 -10.95 17.84
C PHE A 548 -6.16 -11.16 16.73
N SER A 549 -7.34 -11.68 17.04
CA SER A 549 -8.40 -11.85 16.05
C SER A 549 -9.77 -11.59 16.65
N ALA A 550 -10.71 -11.21 15.79
CA ALA A 550 -12.12 -11.05 16.11
C ALA A 550 -12.96 -11.76 15.03
N PRO A 551 -14.15 -12.27 15.37
CA PRO A 551 -15.01 -12.93 14.39
C PRO A 551 -15.52 -11.92 13.36
N GLU A 552 -15.19 -12.16 12.10
CA GLU A 552 -15.60 -11.39 10.93
C GLU A 552 -16.55 -12.22 10.08
N THR A 553 -17.79 -11.74 9.89
CA THR A 553 -18.75 -12.39 8.98
C THR A 553 -18.50 -11.92 7.56
N ARG A 554 -18.22 -12.84 6.64
CA ARG A 554 -17.89 -12.56 5.24
C ARG A 554 -19.09 -12.74 4.33
N GLU A 555 -20.07 -11.85 4.47
CA GLU A 555 -21.27 -11.84 3.60
C GLU A 555 -20.90 -11.68 2.12
N ASP A 556 -19.82 -10.95 1.86
CA ASP A 556 -19.25 -10.72 0.53
C ASP A 556 -18.77 -12.01 -0.15
N TYR A 557 -18.55 -13.11 0.60
CA TYR A 557 -18.17 -14.40 0.01
C TYR A 557 -19.29 -15.06 -0.80
N SER A 558 -20.48 -14.47 -0.86
CA SER A 558 -21.48 -14.83 -1.87
C SER A 558 -20.98 -14.57 -3.30
N ARG A 559 -19.96 -13.71 -3.44
CA ARG A 559 -19.33 -13.32 -4.71
C ARG A 559 -18.32 -14.32 -5.25
N PHE A 560 -18.05 -15.44 -4.57
CA PHE A 560 -17.19 -16.50 -5.13
C PHE A 560 -17.72 -17.08 -6.45
N ASN A 561 -19.04 -17.06 -6.68
CA ASN A 561 -19.67 -17.44 -7.96
C ASN A 561 -19.89 -16.24 -8.90
N GLU A 562 -19.36 -15.05 -8.58
CA GLU A 562 -19.51 -13.87 -9.42
C GLU A 562 -18.86 -14.09 -10.79
N LYS A 563 -19.53 -13.65 -11.84
CA LYS A 563 -19.02 -13.72 -13.20
C LYS A 563 -17.85 -12.77 -13.35
N VAL A 564 -16.78 -13.27 -13.96
CA VAL A 564 -15.64 -12.48 -14.39
C VAL A 564 -15.83 -12.21 -15.87
N TYR A 565 -15.84 -10.93 -16.27
CA TYR A 565 -16.02 -10.59 -17.68
C TYR A 565 -14.81 -11.06 -18.50
N VAL A 566 -15.08 -11.73 -19.62
CA VAL A 566 -14.09 -12.14 -20.62
C VAL A 566 -14.66 -11.78 -21.99
N PRO A 567 -13.92 -11.08 -22.87
CA PRO A 567 -14.42 -10.70 -24.20
C PRO A 567 -14.94 -11.89 -25.01
N SER A 568 -16.01 -11.67 -25.76
CA SER A 568 -16.62 -12.74 -26.58
C SER A 568 -15.63 -13.32 -27.59
N GLY A 569 -15.46 -14.64 -27.58
CA GLY A 569 -14.52 -15.36 -28.45
C GLY A 569 -13.09 -15.42 -27.93
N TRP A 570 -12.76 -14.69 -26.86
CA TRP A 570 -11.50 -14.86 -26.16
C TRP A 570 -11.55 -16.15 -25.34
N THR A 571 -10.46 -16.93 -25.38
CA THR A 571 -10.28 -18.13 -24.56
C THR A 571 -8.82 -18.30 -24.20
N GLY A 572 -8.56 -18.78 -22.99
CA GLY A 572 -7.22 -19.01 -22.48
C GLY A 572 -7.21 -20.03 -21.36
N THR A 573 -6.04 -20.31 -20.80
CA THR A 573 -5.90 -21.31 -19.72
C THR A 573 -4.84 -20.91 -18.71
N TYR A 574 -5.13 -21.11 -17.42
CA TYR A 574 -4.15 -20.97 -16.35
C TYR A 574 -3.20 -22.17 -16.27
N PRO A 575 -2.05 -22.04 -15.57
CA PRO A 575 -1.08 -23.14 -15.40
C PRO A 575 -1.69 -24.43 -14.81
N ASN A 576 -2.70 -24.32 -13.96
CA ASN A 576 -3.41 -25.45 -13.36
C ASN A 576 -4.47 -26.09 -14.30
N GLY A 577 -4.70 -25.51 -15.47
CA GLY A 577 -5.67 -25.99 -16.45
C GLY A 577 -7.06 -25.33 -16.37
N ASP A 578 -7.27 -24.36 -15.46
CA ASP A 578 -8.54 -23.64 -15.42
C ASP A 578 -8.75 -22.85 -16.71
N VAL A 579 -9.90 -23.06 -17.34
CA VAL A 579 -10.27 -22.40 -18.59
C VAL A 579 -10.80 -21.01 -18.28
N ILE A 580 -10.31 -20.04 -19.02
CA ILE A 580 -10.77 -18.65 -18.97
C ILE A 580 -11.53 -18.41 -20.28
N ASP A 581 -12.84 -18.22 -20.20
CA ASP A 581 -13.71 -17.90 -21.33
C ASP A 581 -14.93 -17.09 -20.84
N SER A 582 -15.90 -16.83 -21.73
CA SER A 582 -17.12 -16.08 -21.40
C SER A 582 -17.99 -16.65 -20.26
N SER A 583 -17.73 -17.88 -19.81
CA SER A 583 -18.40 -18.52 -18.67
C SER A 583 -17.66 -18.38 -17.34
N ALA A 584 -16.50 -17.72 -17.35
CA ALA A 584 -15.65 -17.54 -16.18
C ALA A 584 -16.40 -16.95 -14.99
N THR A 585 -16.10 -17.52 -13.82
CA THR A 585 -16.49 -16.99 -12.51
C THR A 585 -15.25 -16.88 -11.64
N PHE A 586 -15.32 -16.11 -10.55
CA PHE A 586 -14.18 -15.93 -9.63
C PHE A 586 -13.61 -17.28 -9.19
N ILE A 587 -14.45 -18.20 -8.69
CA ILE A 587 -14.04 -19.55 -8.30
C ILE A 587 -13.71 -20.45 -9.49
N GLY A 588 -14.33 -20.22 -10.66
CA GLY A 588 -14.14 -21.04 -11.86
C GLY A 588 -12.72 -20.93 -12.42
N ILE A 589 -12.08 -19.78 -12.27
CA ILE A 589 -10.72 -19.52 -12.72
C ILE A 589 -9.68 -19.58 -11.58
N ARG A 590 -10.11 -20.04 -10.40
CA ARG A 590 -9.30 -20.23 -9.18
C ARG A 590 -9.68 -21.55 -8.51
N SER A 591 -9.77 -22.63 -9.29
CA SER A 591 -10.34 -23.89 -8.82
C SER A 591 -9.56 -24.53 -7.66
N TRP A 592 -8.31 -24.12 -7.47
CA TRP A 592 -7.48 -24.51 -6.34
C TRP A 592 -8.07 -24.11 -4.98
N TYR A 593 -8.94 -23.09 -4.93
CA TYR A 593 -9.67 -22.72 -3.71
C TYR A 593 -10.52 -23.86 -3.15
N LYS A 594 -10.98 -24.78 -4.01
CA LYS A 594 -11.77 -25.93 -3.57
C LYS A 594 -10.97 -26.94 -2.74
N GLN A 595 -9.63 -26.82 -2.71
CA GLN A 595 -8.77 -27.61 -1.85
C GLN A 595 -8.40 -26.89 -0.54
N ASP A 596 -8.84 -25.64 -0.37
CA ASP A 596 -8.60 -24.90 0.86
C ASP A 596 -9.27 -25.58 2.07
N PRO A 597 -8.59 -25.70 3.24
CA PRO A 597 -9.17 -26.30 4.43
C PRO A 597 -10.50 -25.68 4.89
N ASN A 598 -10.72 -24.40 4.59
CA ASN A 598 -11.94 -23.67 4.93
C ASN A 598 -12.95 -23.57 3.79
N TRP A 599 -12.70 -24.16 2.60
CA TRP A 599 -13.61 -24.10 1.45
C TRP A 599 -15.03 -24.55 1.80
N SER A 600 -15.16 -25.60 2.61
CA SER A 600 -16.47 -26.15 3.02
C SER A 600 -17.39 -25.11 3.69
N LYS A 601 -16.83 -24.10 4.38
CA LYS A 601 -17.61 -22.99 4.96
C LYS A 601 -18.22 -22.11 3.87
N VAL A 602 -17.42 -21.75 2.86
CA VAL A 602 -17.84 -20.94 1.71
C VAL A 602 -18.83 -21.70 0.85
N GLU A 603 -18.53 -22.96 0.54
CA GLU A 603 -19.43 -23.82 -0.24
C GLU A 603 -20.80 -23.99 0.42
N THR A 604 -20.83 -24.13 1.75
CA THR A 604 -22.10 -24.16 2.51
C THR A 604 -22.89 -22.86 2.33
N TYR A 605 -22.23 -21.70 2.38
CA TYR A 605 -22.87 -20.40 2.16
C TYR A 605 -23.40 -20.25 0.74
N LEU A 606 -22.60 -20.62 -0.27
CA LEU A 606 -23.00 -20.58 -1.68
C LEU A 606 -24.19 -21.51 -1.98
N ASN A 607 -24.38 -22.57 -1.19
CA ASN A 607 -25.51 -23.49 -1.27
C ASN A 607 -26.75 -23.05 -0.44
N GLY A 608 -26.78 -21.78 0.01
CA GLY A 608 -27.92 -21.19 0.74
C GLY A 608 -27.82 -21.29 2.26
N GLY A 609 -26.65 -21.65 2.80
CA GLY A 609 -26.36 -21.58 4.23
C GLY A 609 -26.16 -20.15 4.75
N ALA A 610 -25.74 -20.03 6.02
CA ALA A 610 -25.36 -18.74 6.59
C ALA A 610 -24.00 -18.25 6.08
N ALA A 611 -23.78 -16.94 6.08
CA ALA A 611 -22.48 -16.35 5.75
C ALA A 611 -21.37 -16.90 6.66
N PRO A 612 -20.19 -17.22 6.12
CA PRO A 612 -19.13 -17.83 6.88
C PRO A 612 -18.48 -16.79 7.81
N VAL A 613 -18.01 -17.27 8.97
CA VAL A 613 -17.30 -16.45 9.95
C VAL A 613 -15.86 -16.92 10.05
N PHE A 614 -14.94 -15.96 10.06
CA PHE A 614 -13.50 -16.19 10.14
C PHE A 614 -12.88 -15.34 11.25
N ASN A 615 -11.73 -15.79 11.74
CA ASN A 615 -10.85 -15.04 12.64
C ASN A 615 -9.52 -14.92 11.91
N TYR A 616 -9.27 -13.76 11.31
CA TYR A 616 -8.10 -13.58 10.44
C TYR A 616 -6.90 -13.02 11.18
N HIS A 617 -5.72 -13.50 10.78
CA HIS A 617 -4.41 -13.03 11.23
C HIS A 617 -3.68 -12.36 10.08
N ARG A 618 -4.24 -11.26 9.57
CA ARG A 618 -3.59 -10.42 8.56
C ARG A 618 -2.26 -9.89 9.10
N PHE A 619 -1.17 -10.13 8.40
CA PHE A 619 0.18 -9.75 8.84
C PHE A 619 0.26 -8.26 9.18
N TRP A 620 -0.28 -7.40 8.31
CA TRP A 620 -0.29 -5.96 8.53
C TRP A 620 -1.04 -5.61 9.83
N ALA A 621 -2.18 -6.23 10.11
CA ALA A 621 -3.00 -5.92 11.29
C ALA A 621 -2.28 -6.33 12.58
N GLN A 622 -1.65 -7.50 12.57
CA GLN A 622 -0.84 -7.98 13.69
C GLN A 622 0.37 -7.09 13.95
N ALA A 623 1.06 -6.67 12.89
CA ALA A 623 2.15 -5.71 12.97
C ALA A 623 1.64 -4.35 13.49
N ASP A 624 0.50 -3.86 13.02
CA ASP A 624 -0.09 -2.58 13.43
C ASP A 624 -0.43 -2.55 14.92
N ILE A 625 -1.03 -3.63 15.43
CA ILE A 625 -1.35 -3.80 16.86
C ILE A 625 -0.06 -3.84 17.69
N ALA A 626 0.96 -4.60 17.25
CA ALA A 626 2.25 -4.62 17.92
C ALA A 626 2.84 -3.20 17.96
N LEU A 627 2.93 -2.52 16.82
CA LEU A 627 3.44 -1.17 16.69
C LEU A 627 2.69 -0.17 17.57
N ALA A 628 1.38 -0.31 17.73
CA ALA A 628 0.59 0.53 18.61
C ALA A 628 0.94 0.32 20.09
N PHE A 629 1.16 -0.94 20.54
CA PHE A 629 1.68 -1.22 21.87
C PHE A 629 3.10 -0.65 22.07
N GLY A 630 4.00 -0.88 21.11
CA GLY A 630 5.37 -0.39 21.17
C GLY A 630 5.42 1.15 21.25
N ALA A 631 4.67 1.83 20.38
CA ALA A 631 4.60 3.28 20.36
C ALA A 631 4.02 3.85 21.67
N TYR A 632 2.90 3.32 22.17
CA TYR A 632 2.31 3.81 23.42
C TYR A 632 3.29 3.62 24.59
N GLY A 633 3.91 2.45 24.70
CA GLY A 633 4.88 2.17 25.77
C GLY A 633 6.09 3.08 25.73
N MET A 634 6.65 3.35 24.54
CA MET A 634 7.78 4.26 24.39
C MET A 634 7.43 5.73 24.62
N LEU A 635 6.23 6.18 24.21
CA LEU A 635 5.82 7.58 24.35
C LEU A 635 5.48 7.95 25.80
N PHE A 636 4.96 7.01 26.58
CA PHE A 636 4.46 7.29 27.93
C PHE A 636 5.19 6.57 29.05
N ASN A 637 6.15 5.69 28.75
CA ASN A 637 6.86 4.84 29.72
C ASN A 637 5.90 4.00 30.58
N GLU A 638 4.88 3.44 29.94
CA GLU A 638 3.85 2.57 30.54
C GLU A 638 3.91 1.17 29.94
#